data_AF-A0A433PNR3-F1
#
_entry.id   AF-A0A433PNR3-F1
#
_cell.length_a   1.000
_cell.length_b   1.000
_cell.length_c   1.000
_cell.angle_alpha   90.00
_cell.angle_beta   90.00
_cell.angle_gamma   90.00
#
_symmetry.space_group_name_H-M   'P 1'
#
loop_
_entity.id
_entity.type
_entity.pdbx_description
1 polymer ?
#
loop_
_entity_poly.entity_id
_entity_poly.type
_entity_poly.pdbx_seq_one_letter_code
_entity_poly.pdbx_strand_id
1 'polypeptide(L)'
;MATFQNDEDDLARRDQRDQPKEIPDPEDPEDEWRYQPEETLDPFNPSEETVEELNRLQDEEDPDWKNQTSSRSTQQEEPPSSLSDYDFFLIALEYNEYIDDYQKYELIEEIGTKTGCFLQLSSDDNQKIEIWGGNKGHIAEAKKQLENMIVEIYETTRKARRKSKWAKPPRALTEKERKREERNRKAMEAAKLYLKKRPTDKDEPFFGKQFIGIFMIPNDKFAIERIIGSNEEMLNKIRMQSKCFIWHESPANVLKVAGDTKESVDIAATRVKNLFVTFHLRPKPNYRPKILYLLDQPSENFKIRFAQLPRGFETPSIPPEDHYFTILEKLETGTEMSVNVVQDLIDLGEGELSGRLSTKNVELPPRILTLNEGNAEKLERAMEDALEKIRLFDYVIRMKIRFGQFYAREYPKAKKDWSISMIVGKYFPHPKFTAEVAPCMAKKEANVKPFKEFLQDSCPDRFADSLRDTFAFEVIQLLEFPVPPKKPKRLSRYNTRITCSFKDDGNIEHWDTITKNGFKNDGHVGMWDCVMGRVELMSANMVNLDKDVTWNLYEFWALCRNYAWELKLDAARRVHVGIDKSPPPATNTPYSSSKPKLLSLHTKVSPHSRFCNGLRLRNNDRLLYTNSEFLHVKSIIQKTKWLYYWSERNYMIEICREKTWDKKLPQKMGIDLEFDLAQEPDNQIYKISTQAKCTYPLLNRLTSS
;
A
#
# COMPACT_ATOMS: atom_id res chain seq x y z
N MET A 1 -23.42 -14.02 71.42
CA MET A 1 -22.20 -13.26 71.77
C MET A 1 -21.13 -14.32 72.00
N ALA A 2 -20.22 -14.44 71.03
CA ALA A 2 -19.62 -15.71 70.67
C ALA A 2 -18.11 -15.73 70.92
N THR A 3 -17.66 -16.82 71.54
CA THR A 3 -16.29 -17.34 71.63
C THR A 3 -16.38 -18.85 71.66
N PHE A 4 -15.25 -19.52 71.33
CA PHE A 4 -14.97 -20.97 71.30
C PHE A 4 -15.20 -21.65 69.93
N GLN A 5 -14.39 -22.57 69.42
CA GLN A 5 -13.07 -23.15 69.77
C GLN A 5 -12.63 -23.96 68.52
N ASN A 6 -11.38 -24.42 68.51
CA ASN A 6 -10.81 -25.38 67.56
C ASN A 6 -11.61 -26.69 67.42
N ASP A 7 -11.45 -27.37 66.29
CA ASP A 7 -11.28 -28.83 66.25
C ASP A 7 -10.48 -29.26 65.01
N GLU A 8 -9.48 -30.10 65.28
CA GLU A 8 -8.65 -30.89 64.35
C GLU A 8 -9.37 -32.20 63.93
N ASP A 9 -8.75 -32.87 62.96
CA ASP A 9 -8.86 -34.29 62.60
C ASP A 9 -10.14 -34.78 61.87
N ASP A 10 -9.97 -35.22 60.61
CA ASP A 10 -9.86 -36.66 60.36
C ASP A 10 -9.58 -37.06 58.89
N LEU A 11 -8.70 -38.07 58.78
CA LEU A 11 -8.70 -39.20 57.83
C LEU A 11 -8.21 -39.08 56.37
N ALA A 12 -6.95 -39.48 56.25
CA ALA A 12 -6.28 -40.21 55.17
C ALA A 12 -7.13 -41.24 54.37
N ARG A 13 -6.87 -41.32 53.04
CA ARG A 13 -6.50 -42.55 52.29
C ARG A 13 -6.57 -42.36 50.75
N ARG A 14 -5.60 -43.01 50.05
CA ARG A 14 -5.56 -43.40 48.61
C ARG A 14 -5.25 -42.27 47.60
N ASP A 15 -4.40 -42.42 46.58
CA ASP A 15 -3.74 -43.57 45.98
C ASP A 15 -2.36 -43.19 45.41
N GLN A 16 -1.40 -44.10 45.56
CA GLN A 16 -0.15 -44.15 44.81
C GLN A 16 -0.44 -44.80 43.44
N ARG A 17 -0.01 -44.15 42.35
CA ARG A 17 0.57 -44.74 41.13
C ARG A 17 0.67 -43.65 40.06
N ASP A 18 1.90 -43.29 39.72
CA ASP A 18 2.39 -43.31 38.33
C ASP A 18 3.85 -42.86 38.32
N GLN A 19 4.74 -43.83 38.02
CA GLN A 19 6.15 -43.59 37.75
C GLN A 19 6.30 -43.05 36.31
N PRO A 20 7.18 -42.06 36.06
CA PRO A 20 7.55 -41.70 34.71
C PRO A 20 8.57 -42.71 34.15
N LYS A 21 8.27 -43.21 32.95
CA LYS A 21 9.15 -44.04 32.12
C LYS A 21 10.41 -43.27 31.75
N GLU A 22 11.56 -43.88 32.03
CA GLU A 22 12.88 -43.51 31.50
C GLU A 22 12.84 -43.49 29.96
N ILE A 23 13.29 -42.37 29.40
CA ILE A 23 13.56 -42.22 27.96
C ILE A 23 15.06 -42.45 27.79
N PRO A 24 15.50 -43.35 26.90
CA PRO A 24 16.92 -43.60 26.69
C PRO A 24 17.57 -42.43 25.93
N ASP A 25 18.76 -42.07 26.39
CA ASP A 25 19.67 -41.10 25.76
C ASP A 25 19.94 -41.49 24.29
N PRO A 26 19.81 -40.57 23.34
CA PRO A 26 20.33 -40.77 22.00
C PRO A 26 21.83 -40.49 21.99
N GLU A 27 22.57 -41.54 21.62
CA GLU A 27 24.00 -41.59 21.35
C GLU A 27 24.48 -40.42 20.47
N ASP A 28 25.54 -39.77 20.95
CA ASP A 28 26.34 -38.74 20.29
C ASP A 28 27.16 -39.39 19.15
N PRO A 29 27.00 -39.02 17.87
CA PRO A 29 27.99 -39.36 16.87
C PRO A 29 29.09 -38.31 16.87
N GLU A 30 30.25 -38.70 17.41
CA GLU A 30 31.53 -38.03 17.24
C GLU A 30 31.85 -37.89 15.74
N ASP A 31 31.64 -36.71 15.17
CA ASP A 31 32.16 -36.35 13.84
C ASP A 31 33.55 -35.71 13.99
N GLU A 32 34.57 -36.55 13.80
CA GLU A 32 35.97 -36.18 13.57
C GLU A 32 36.11 -35.32 12.30
N TRP A 33 36.12 -33.98 12.45
CA TRP A 33 36.71 -33.12 11.42
C TRP A 33 38.16 -32.79 11.80
N ARG A 34 39.08 -33.57 11.23
CA ARG A 34 40.51 -33.27 11.20
C ARG A 34 40.74 -31.93 10.47
N TYR A 35 41.07 -30.90 11.22
CA TYR A 35 41.70 -29.69 10.71
C TYR A 35 43.13 -30.03 10.25
N GLN A 36 43.45 -29.82 8.98
CA GLN A 36 44.85 -29.68 8.54
C GLN A 36 45.30 -28.24 8.77
N PRO A 37 46.48 -27.98 9.36
CA PRO A 37 47.03 -26.65 9.45
C PRO A 37 47.70 -26.29 8.10
N GLU A 38 47.20 -25.25 7.44
CA GLU A 38 47.94 -24.58 6.37
C GLU A 38 49.11 -23.79 6.97
N GLU A 39 50.21 -23.84 6.23
CA GLU A 39 51.54 -23.38 6.60
C GLU A 39 51.60 -21.89 6.93
N THR A 40 52.30 -21.63 8.02
CA THR A 40 52.90 -20.36 8.40
C THR A 40 53.87 -19.84 7.33
N LEU A 41 53.64 -18.64 6.81
CA LEU A 41 54.71 -17.76 6.33
C LEU A 41 54.62 -16.44 7.09
N ASP A 42 55.65 -16.25 7.92
CA ASP A 42 55.90 -15.09 8.78
C ASP A 42 56.70 -14.01 7.99
N PRO A 43 57.06 -12.84 8.56
CA PRO A 43 56.68 -11.52 8.04
C PRO A 43 57.92 -10.66 7.70
N PHE A 44 57.73 -9.33 7.55
CA PHE A 44 58.68 -8.26 7.18
C PHE A 44 58.81 -8.03 5.66
N ASN A 45 58.76 -6.81 5.12
CA ASN A 45 59.02 -5.46 5.65
C ASN A 45 58.35 -4.43 4.71
N PRO A 46 57.99 -3.22 5.16
CA PRO A 46 57.34 -2.19 4.35
C PRO A 46 58.37 -1.31 3.65
N SER A 47 58.08 -0.91 2.42
CA SER A 47 58.69 0.27 1.83
C SER A 47 57.66 1.03 1.01
N GLU A 48 57.73 2.34 1.19
CA GLU A 48 57.08 3.41 0.44
C GLU A 48 57.32 3.30 -1.07
N GLU A 49 56.61 4.17 -1.83
CA GLU A 49 56.55 4.31 -3.30
C GLU A 49 55.49 3.41 -3.95
N THR A 50 54.48 3.89 -4.69
CA THR A 50 54.31 5.14 -5.44
C THR A 50 52.83 5.37 -5.77
N VAL A 51 52.44 6.64 -5.86
CA VAL A 51 51.09 7.18 -6.12
C VAL A 51 50.70 7.09 -7.62
N GLU A 52 51.19 6.10 -8.36
CA GLU A 52 50.99 6.02 -9.83
C GLU A 52 50.15 4.83 -10.33
N GLU A 53 49.65 3.97 -9.45
CA GLU A 53 48.92 2.75 -9.86
C GLU A 53 47.38 2.88 -9.81
N LEU A 54 46.85 4.06 -9.42
CA LEU A 54 45.41 4.35 -9.41
C LEU A 54 44.87 4.95 -10.72
N ASN A 55 45.72 5.18 -11.73
CA ASN A 55 45.34 5.73 -13.04
C ASN A 55 45.49 4.74 -14.22
N ARG A 56 45.65 3.43 -13.96
CA ARG A 56 45.84 2.40 -15.02
C ARG A 56 44.76 1.32 -15.13
N LEU A 57 43.56 1.54 -14.58
CA LEU A 57 42.40 0.65 -14.77
C LEU A 57 41.17 1.39 -15.33
N GLN A 58 41.39 2.20 -16.37
CA GLN A 58 40.37 2.59 -17.33
C GLN A 58 41.02 2.44 -18.71
N ASP A 59 40.90 1.25 -19.30
CA ASP A 59 40.93 0.98 -20.75
C ASP A 59 41.08 -0.54 -20.96
N GLU A 60 40.02 -1.32 -20.74
CA GLU A 60 39.81 -2.61 -21.42
C GLU A 60 38.30 -2.86 -21.60
N GLU A 61 37.87 -2.65 -22.85
CA GLU A 61 36.92 -3.47 -23.63
C GLU A 61 35.59 -3.90 -22.99
N ASP A 62 34.58 -3.04 -23.12
CA ASP A 62 33.16 -3.41 -23.01
C ASP A 62 32.68 -3.99 -24.37
N PRO A 63 32.14 -5.23 -24.42
CA PRO A 63 31.71 -5.84 -25.67
C PRO A 63 30.39 -5.24 -26.20
N ASP A 64 30.45 -4.91 -27.48
CA ASP A 64 29.47 -4.21 -28.31
C ASP A 64 28.20 -5.06 -28.56
N TRP A 65 27.13 -4.84 -27.79
CA TRP A 65 25.80 -5.45 -28.04
C TRP A 65 24.66 -4.44 -28.22
N LYS A 66 24.94 -3.16 -28.48
CA LYS A 66 23.92 -2.15 -28.76
C LYS A 66 24.06 -1.54 -30.14
N ASN A 67 23.63 -2.29 -31.15
CA ASN A 67 23.16 -1.73 -32.43
C ASN A 67 22.16 -2.67 -33.11
N GLN A 68 20.93 -2.75 -32.56
CA GLN A 68 19.75 -3.17 -33.32
C GLN A 68 18.46 -2.73 -32.59
N THR A 69 18.21 -1.43 -32.56
CA THR A 69 16.85 -0.91 -32.43
C THR A 69 16.62 0.04 -33.58
N SER A 70 16.20 -0.54 -34.71
CA SER A 70 15.59 0.22 -35.79
C SER A 70 14.47 1.08 -35.23
N SER A 71 14.55 2.36 -35.54
CA SER A 71 13.50 3.36 -35.45
C SER A 71 12.20 2.84 -36.07
N ARG A 72 11.30 2.30 -35.25
CA ARG A 72 9.92 2.03 -35.64
C ARG A 72 9.14 3.32 -35.44
N SER A 73 9.10 4.15 -36.48
CA SER A 73 8.10 5.22 -36.56
C SER A 73 6.72 4.57 -36.52
N THR A 74 5.80 5.21 -35.81
CA THR A 74 4.38 4.86 -35.83
C THR A 74 3.81 5.28 -37.19
N GLN A 75 4.07 4.49 -38.23
CA GLN A 75 3.29 4.55 -39.45
C GLN A 75 1.90 4.00 -39.12
N GLN A 76 0.87 4.80 -39.42
CA GLN A 76 -0.48 4.31 -39.69
C GLN A 76 -0.33 3.14 -40.68
N GLU A 77 -0.74 1.93 -40.27
CA GLU A 77 -0.74 0.76 -41.15
C GLU A 77 -1.71 1.05 -42.31
N GLU A 78 -1.17 1.47 -43.46
CA GLU A 78 -1.89 1.38 -44.72
C GLU A 78 -2.16 -0.11 -45.04
N PRO A 79 -3.30 -0.43 -45.68
CA PRO A 79 -3.65 -1.81 -45.98
C PRO A 79 -2.57 -2.48 -46.85
N PRO A 80 -2.32 -3.79 -46.70
CA PRO A 80 -1.32 -4.52 -47.46
C PRO A 80 -1.62 -4.40 -48.96
N SER A 81 -0.73 -3.74 -49.69
CA SER A 81 -0.86 -3.35 -51.09
C SER A 81 -0.66 -4.50 -52.09
N SER A 82 -0.92 -5.75 -51.68
CA SER A 82 -0.85 -6.89 -52.59
C SER A 82 -1.94 -7.93 -52.29
N LEU A 83 -2.95 -7.98 -53.19
CA LEU A 83 -3.90 -9.09 -53.39
C LEU A 83 -4.97 -9.33 -52.32
N SER A 84 -5.54 -8.28 -51.71
CA SER A 84 -6.86 -8.40 -51.08
C SER A 84 -7.96 -7.96 -52.06
N ASP A 85 -8.99 -8.79 -52.22
CA ASP A 85 -10.20 -8.39 -52.94
C ASP A 85 -10.88 -7.26 -52.14
N TYR A 86 -11.30 -6.21 -52.84
CA TYR A 86 -11.95 -5.03 -52.27
C TYR A 86 -13.43 -4.99 -52.66
N ASP A 87 -14.28 -4.67 -51.70
CA ASP A 87 -15.70 -4.42 -51.92
C ASP A 87 -16.21 -3.40 -50.88
N PHE A 88 -17.46 -2.97 -51.01
CA PHE A 88 -18.11 -2.10 -50.04
C PHE A 88 -19.56 -2.49 -49.80
N PHE A 89 -20.07 -2.10 -48.65
CA PHE A 89 -21.45 -2.30 -48.21
C PHE A 89 -22.06 -0.94 -47.84
N LEU A 90 -23.22 -0.64 -48.41
CA LEU A 90 -23.96 0.59 -48.14
C LEU A 90 -25.10 0.30 -47.18
N ILE A 91 -25.10 0.98 -46.03
CA ILE A 91 -26.23 0.97 -45.12
C ILE A 91 -27.32 1.85 -45.72
N ALA A 92 -28.48 1.27 -46.05
CA ALA A 92 -29.60 2.06 -46.56
C ALA A 92 -30.00 3.15 -45.55
N LEU A 93 -30.35 4.34 -46.07
CA LEU A 93 -30.74 5.53 -45.29
C LEU A 93 -31.75 5.22 -44.18
N GLU A 94 -32.69 4.31 -44.47
CA GLU A 94 -33.75 3.87 -43.56
C GLU A 94 -33.22 3.23 -42.27
N TYR A 95 -32.05 2.59 -42.32
CA TYR A 95 -31.45 1.91 -41.17
C TYR A 95 -30.43 2.77 -40.43
N ASN A 96 -29.89 3.78 -41.10
CA ASN A 96 -28.83 4.63 -40.55
C ASN A 96 -29.29 5.43 -39.31
N GLU A 97 -30.58 5.76 -39.22
CA GLU A 97 -31.16 6.43 -38.04
C GLU A 97 -31.30 5.53 -36.80
N TYR A 98 -31.21 4.20 -36.97
CA TYR A 98 -31.45 3.23 -35.90
C TYR A 98 -30.17 2.66 -35.29
N ILE A 99 -29.01 2.95 -35.87
CA ILE A 99 -27.70 2.43 -35.46
C ILE A 99 -26.80 3.63 -35.19
N ASP A 100 -26.45 3.86 -33.93
CA ASP A 100 -25.50 4.93 -33.60
C ASP A 100 -24.07 4.58 -34.05
N ASP A 101 -23.21 5.59 -34.16
CA ASP A 101 -21.85 5.37 -34.69
C ASP A 101 -21.05 4.39 -33.83
N TYR A 102 -21.28 4.35 -32.51
CA TYR A 102 -20.60 3.41 -31.61
C TYR A 102 -21.01 1.96 -31.90
N GLN A 103 -22.30 1.71 -32.09
CA GLN A 103 -22.83 0.40 -32.47
C GLN A 103 -22.32 -0.05 -33.84
N LYS A 104 -22.14 0.87 -34.79
CA LYS A 104 -21.52 0.54 -36.09
C LYS A 104 -20.09 0.04 -35.92
N TYR A 105 -19.28 0.70 -35.08
CA TYR A 105 -17.90 0.25 -34.83
C TYR A 105 -17.85 -1.13 -34.17
N GLU A 106 -18.69 -1.39 -33.17
CA GLU A 106 -18.76 -2.69 -32.49
C GLU A 106 -19.17 -3.81 -33.46
N LEU A 107 -20.15 -3.54 -34.34
CA LEU A 107 -20.65 -4.48 -35.34
C LEU A 107 -19.63 -4.78 -36.44
N ILE A 108 -18.93 -3.75 -36.94
CA ILE A 108 -17.85 -3.88 -37.92
C ILE A 108 -16.70 -4.71 -37.35
N GLU A 109 -16.33 -4.50 -36.09
CA GLU A 109 -15.27 -5.24 -35.41
C GLU A 109 -15.65 -6.72 -35.20
N GLU A 110 -16.89 -7.00 -34.79
CA GLU A 110 -17.40 -8.35 -34.60
C GLU A 110 -17.41 -9.14 -35.92
N ILE A 111 -17.93 -8.54 -36.99
CA ILE A 111 -18.00 -9.17 -38.32
C ILE A 111 -16.60 -9.39 -38.88
N GLY A 112 -15.70 -8.42 -38.73
CA GLY A 112 -14.32 -8.55 -39.18
C GLY A 112 -13.60 -9.71 -38.50
N THR A 113 -13.81 -9.87 -37.19
CA THR A 113 -13.25 -10.99 -36.42
C THR A 113 -13.81 -12.35 -36.85
N LYS A 114 -15.13 -12.43 -37.11
CA LYS A 114 -15.80 -13.67 -37.50
C LYS A 114 -15.49 -14.13 -38.92
N THR A 115 -15.38 -13.17 -39.84
CA THR A 115 -15.21 -13.45 -41.28
C THR A 115 -13.75 -13.41 -41.73
N GLY A 116 -12.85 -12.89 -40.88
CA GLY A 116 -11.46 -12.64 -41.26
C GLY A 116 -11.32 -11.53 -42.30
N CYS A 117 -12.36 -10.72 -42.51
CA CYS A 117 -12.32 -9.52 -43.33
C CYS A 117 -11.87 -8.32 -42.50
N PHE A 118 -11.18 -7.39 -43.14
CA PHE A 118 -10.98 -6.05 -42.61
C PHE A 118 -12.18 -5.21 -43.04
N LEU A 119 -12.88 -4.60 -42.08
CA LEU A 119 -14.00 -3.70 -42.36
C LEU A 119 -13.72 -2.33 -41.73
N GLN A 120 -14.02 -1.27 -42.45
CA GLN A 120 -13.83 0.11 -41.98
C GLN A 120 -14.97 1.01 -42.46
N LEU A 121 -15.43 1.92 -41.60
CA LEU A 121 -16.30 3.01 -42.03
C LEU A 121 -15.50 3.97 -42.91
N SER A 122 -16.06 4.31 -44.06
CA SER A 122 -15.45 5.29 -44.97
C SER A 122 -15.40 6.65 -44.30
N SER A 123 -14.26 7.33 -44.40
CA SER A 123 -14.02 8.66 -43.82
C SER A 123 -14.98 9.72 -44.38
N ASP A 124 -15.43 9.50 -45.61
CA ASP A 124 -16.20 10.47 -46.40
C ASP A 124 -17.72 10.23 -46.30
N ASP A 125 -18.14 9.02 -45.88
CA ASP A 125 -19.55 8.67 -45.78
C ASP A 125 -19.81 7.61 -44.69
N ASN A 126 -20.49 8.02 -43.62
CA ASN A 126 -20.88 7.16 -42.49
C ASN A 126 -21.89 6.05 -42.87
N GLN A 127 -22.34 6.00 -44.13
CA GLN A 127 -23.20 4.94 -44.68
C GLN A 127 -22.40 3.86 -45.42
N LYS A 128 -21.15 4.14 -45.80
CA LYS A 128 -20.31 3.24 -46.57
C LYS A 128 -19.34 2.49 -45.64
N ILE A 129 -19.47 1.17 -45.61
CA ILE A 129 -18.51 0.27 -44.97
C ILE A 129 -17.64 -0.34 -46.07
N GLU A 130 -16.36 -0.09 -45.99
CA GLU A 130 -15.36 -0.65 -46.89
C GLU A 130 -14.91 -2.01 -46.35
N ILE A 131 -14.80 -3.01 -47.22
CA ILE A 131 -14.55 -4.41 -46.87
C ILE A 131 -13.37 -4.91 -47.71
N TRP A 132 -12.32 -5.37 -47.04
CA TRP A 132 -11.17 -6.02 -47.66
C TRP A 132 -11.06 -7.43 -47.13
N GLY A 133 -10.91 -8.42 -48.02
CA GLY A 133 -10.79 -9.82 -47.63
C GLY A 133 -9.77 -10.56 -48.49
N GLY A 134 -9.14 -11.59 -47.91
CA GLY A 134 -8.20 -12.45 -48.66
C GLY A 134 -8.88 -13.36 -49.70
N ASN A 135 -10.22 -13.44 -49.69
CA ASN A 135 -11.01 -14.22 -50.65
C ASN A 135 -12.42 -13.63 -50.77
N LYS A 136 -12.98 -13.57 -51.99
CA LYS A 136 -14.38 -13.17 -52.26
C LYS A 136 -15.41 -13.90 -51.40
N GLY A 137 -15.16 -15.16 -51.03
CA GLY A 137 -16.03 -15.91 -50.13
C GLY A 137 -16.19 -15.26 -48.75
N HIS A 138 -15.10 -14.73 -48.17
CA HIS A 138 -15.15 -14.05 -46.87
C HIS A 138 -15.86 -12.70 -46.96
N ILE A 139 -15.68 -11.99 -48.10
CA ILE A 139 -16.35 -10.70 -48.33
C ILE A 139 -17.86 -10.89 -48.48
N ALA A 140 -18.30 -11.92 -49.22
CA ALA A 140 -19.71 -12.26 -49.35
C ALA A 140 -20.34 -12.65 -48.00
N GLU A 141 -19.62 -13.43 -47.19
CA GLU A 141 -20.07 -13.80 -45.84
C GLU A 141 -20.17 -12.57 -44.91
N ALA A 142 -19.21 -11.64 -44.99
CA ALA A 142 -19.24 -10.39 -44.23
C ALA A 142 -20.43 -9.51 -44.61
N LYS A 143 -20.72 -9.36 -45.91
CA LYS A 143 -21.91 -8.64 -46.40
C LYS A 143 -23.21 -9.26 -45.89
N LYS A 144 -23.32 -10.59 -45.96
CA LYS A 144 -24.50 -11.32 -45.46
C LYS A 144 -24.70 -11.14 -43.95
N GLN A 145 -23.62 -11.13 -43.16
CA GLN A 145 -23.70 -10.88 -41.72
C GLN A 145 -24.06 -9.43 -41.39
N LEU A 146 -23.55 -8.46 -42.16
CA LEU A 146 -23.93 -7.05 -42.06
C LEU A 146 -25.44 -6.87 -42.29
N GLU A 147 -25.98 -7.46 -43.37
CA GLU A 147 -27.41 -7.40 -43.68
C GLU A 147 -28.27 -8.01 -42.56
N ASN A 148 -27.93 -9.21 -42.10
CA ASN A 148 -28.69 -9.90 -41.06
C ASN A 148 -28.74 -9.11 -39.75
N MET A 149 -27.61 -8.54 -39.31
CA MET A 149 -27.58 -7.79 -38.06
C MET A 149 -28.30 -6.44 -38.18
N ILE A 150 -28.21 -5.76 -39.32
CA ILE A 150 -28.97 -4.51 -39.55
C ILE A 150 -30.48 -4.77 -39.44
N VAL A 151 -30.95 -5.87 -40.05
CA VAL A 151 -32.36 -6.28 -39.96
C VAL A 151 -32.73 -6.63 -38.51
N GLU A 152 -31.87 -7.34 -37.78
CA GLU A 152 -32.11 -7.69 -36.38
C GLU A 152 -32.21 -6.44 -35.48
N ILE A 153 -31.29 -5.49 -35.62
CA ILE A 153 -31.30 -4.23 -34.86
C ILE A 153 -32.58 -3.44 -35.17
N TYR A 154 -32.97 -3.37 -36.44
CA TYR A 154 -34.20 -2.71 -36.86
C TYR A 154 -35.44 -3.38 -36.23
N GLU A 155 -35.54 -4.70 -36.31
CA GLU A 155 -36.66 -5.44 -35.71
C GLU A 155 -36.72 -5.30 -34.19
N THR A 156 -35.57 -5.35 -33.52
CA THR A 156 -35.48 -5.27 -32.05
C THR A 156 -35.90 -3.88 -31.59
N THR A 157 -35.46 -2.84 -32.29
CA THR A 157 -35.83 -1.44 -32.02
C THR A 157 -37.30 -1.18 -32.33
N ARG A 158 -37.83 -1.74 -33.43
CA ARG A 158 -39.26 -1.68 -33.77
C ARG A 158 -40.14 -2.42 -32.76
N LYS A 159 -39.71 -3.59 -32.28
CA LYS A 159 -40.40 -4.38 -31.23
C LYS A 159 -40.35 -3.66 -29.88
N ALA A 160 -39.24 -3.03 -29.52
CA ALA A 160 -39.12 -2.19 -28.32
C ALA A 160 -40.09 -0.99 -28.37
N ARG A 161 -40.18 -0.29 -29.50
CA ARG A 161 -41.16 0.79 -29.72
C ARG A 161 -42.61 0.31 -29.63
N ARG A 162 -42.92 -0.91 -30.10
CA ARG A 162 -44.27 -1.51 -29.98
C ARG A 162 -44.61 -1.91 -28.54
N LYS A 163 -43.66 -2.45 -27.78
CA LYS A 163 -43.86 -2.83 -26.37
C LYS A 163 -44.01 -1.63 -25.43
N SER A 164 -43.52 -0.45 -25.82
CA SER A 164 -43.70 0.79 -25.05
C SER A 164 -45.14 1.32 -25.02
N LYS A 165 -46.04 0.87 -25.91
CA LYS A 165 -47.41 1.38 -25.98
C LYS A 165 -48.36 0.80 -24.92
N TRP A 166 -47.93 -0.20 -24.16
CA TRP A 166 -48.68 -0.77 -23.02
C TRP A 166 -48.00 -0.53 -21.66
N ALA A 167 -46.94 0.27 -21.62
CA ALA A 167 -46.45 0.81 -20.37
C ALA A 167 -47.55 1.72 -19.82
N LYS A 168 -48.01 1.44 -18.59
CA LYS A 168 -48.89 2.35 -17.83
C LYS A 168 -48.33 3.78 -17.99
N PRO A 169 -49.17 4.79 -18.29
CA PRO A 169 -48.70 6.16 -18.48
C PRO A 169 -47.72 6.50 -17.37
N PRO A 170 -46.52 7.04 -17.69
CA PRO A 170 -45.59 7.45 -16.66
C PRO A 170 -46.38 8.32 -15.68
N ARG A 171 -46.38 7.91 -14.40
CA ARG A 171 -47.05 8.65 -13.32
C ARG A 171 -46.72 10.12 -13.54
N ALA A 172 -47.73 10.96 -13.73
CA ALA A 172 -47.53 12.39 -13.94
C ALA A 172 -46.59 12.87 -12.83
N LEU A 173 -45.40 13.35 -13.21
CA LEU A 173 -44.41 13.84 -12.26
C LEU A 173 -45.12 14.85 -11.39
N THR A 174 -44.98 14.71 -10.07
CA THR A 174 -45.55 15.71 -9.17
C THR A 174 -44.97 17.08 -9.51
N GLU A 175 -45.72 18.15 -9.31
CA GLU A 175 -45.28 19.52 -9.66
C GLU A 175 -43.91 19.87 -9.03
N LYS A 176 -43.59 19.25 -7.89
CA LYS A 176 -42.30 19.37 -7.20
C LYS A 176 -41.17 18.63 -7.94
N GLU A 177 -41.43 17.45 -8.49
CA GLU A 177 -40.45 16.68 -9.27
C GLU A 177 -40.23 17.32 -10.64
N ARG A 178 -41.29 17.78 -11.32
CA ARG A 178 -41.21 18.51 -12.59
C ARG A 178 -40.36 19.78 -12.47
N LYS A 179 -40.57 20.57 -11.41
CA LYS A 179 -39.73 21.75 -11.13
C LYS A 179 -38.28 21.39 -10.81
N ARG A 180 -38.02 20.25 -10.15
CA ARG A 180 -36.65 19.80 -9.86
C ARG A 180 -35.94 19.34 -11.13
N GLU A 181 -36.63 18.61 -11.99
CA GLU A 181 -36.10 18.15 -13.27
C GLU A 181 -35.85 19.31 -14.23
N GLU A 182 -36.76 20.29 -14.30
CA GLU A 182 -36.55 21.51 -15.09
C GLU A 182 -35.36 22.33 -14.56
N ARG A 183 -35.20 22.46 -13.23
CA ARG A 183 -34.02 23.10 -12.63
C ARG A 183 -32.73 22.36 -12.96
N ASN A 184 -32.74 21.03 -12.87
CA ASN A 184 -31.59 20.21 -13.21
C ASN A 184 -31.23 20.30 -14.70
N ARG A 185 -32.25 20.33 -15.58
CA ARG A 185 -32.04 20.48 -17.03
C ARG A 185 -31.44 21.85 -17.35
N LYS A 186 -32.00 22.93 -16.79
CA LYS A 186 -31.44 24.29 -16.94
C LYS A 186 -30.02 24.40 -16.39
N ALA A 187 -29.74 23.76 -15.24
CA ALA A 187 -28.39 23.72 -14.67
C ALA A 187 -27.41 22.94 -15.56
N MET A 188 -27.84 21.81 -16.16
CA MET A 188 -27.03 21.04 -17.11
C MET A 188 -26.78 21.81 -18.41
N GLU A 189 -27.80 22.47 -18.96
CA GLU A 189 -27.66 23.31 -20.16
C GLU A 189 -26.70 24.48 -19.91
N ALA A 190 -26.81 25.14 -18.76
CA ALA A 190 -25.86 26.18 -18.35
C ALA A 190 -24.44 25.62 -18.14
N ALA A 191 -24.30 24.41 -17.60
CA ALA A 191 -23.00 23.76 -17.41
C ALA A 191 -22.34 23.33 -18.73
N LYS A 192 -23.14 22.90 -19.72
CA LYS A 192 -22.67 22.52 -21.06
C LYS A 192 -21.94 23.67 -21.78
N LEU A 193 -22.33 24.91 -21.52
CA LEU A 193 -21.64 26.09 -22.08
C LEU A 193 -20.15 26.09 -21.74
N TYR A 194 -19.80 25.68 -20.52
CA TYR A 194 -18.43 25.68 -20.02
C TYR A 194 -17.63 24.42 -20.40
N LEU A 195 -18.22 23.44 -21.09
CA LEU A 195 -17.54 22.21 -21.52
C LEU A 195 -16.82 22.35 -22.87
N LYS A 196 -16.95 23.50 -23.56
CA LYS A 196 -16.25 23.76 -24.82
C LYS A 196 -14.72 23.78 -24.61
N LYS A 197 -13.97 22.99 -25.41
CA LYS A 197 -12.51 22.76 -25.26
C LYS A 197 -11.65 24.01 -25.42
N ARG A 198 -12.02 24.89 -26.36
CA ARG A 198 -11.37 26.17 -26.60
C ARG A 198 -12.44 27.16 -27.07
N PRO A 199 -12.59 28.31 -26.40
CA PRO A 199 -13.40 29.37 -26.95
C PRO A 199 -12.72 29.90 -28.21
N THR A 200 -13.41 29.84 -29.34
CA THR A 200 -12.93 30.35 -30.63
C THR A 200 -13.21 31.85 -30.69
N ASP A 201 -12.49 32.58 -31.55
CA ASP A 201 -12.69 34.02 -31.73
C ASP A 201 -14.12 34.43 -32.20
N LYS A 202 -15.00 33.47 -32.43
CA LYS A 202 -16.41 33.64 -32.81
C LYS A 202 -17.41 33.19 -31.73
N ASP A 203 -16.95 32.66 -30.60
CA ASP A 203 -17.80 32.22 -29.50
C ASP A 203 -18.13 33.41 -28.57
N GLU A 204 -19.26 34.09 -28.81
CA GLU A 204 -19.87 35.03 -27.85
C GLU A 204 -20.43 34.22 -26.66
N PRO A 205 -19.57 33.90 -25.68
CA PRO A 205 -19.39 34.77 -24.51
C PRO A 205 -17.92 34.89 -24.03
N PHE A 206 -16.93 34.53 -24.86
CA PHE A 206 -15.53 34.55 -24.48
C PHE A 206 -14.92 35.96 -24.47
N PHE A 207 -15.27 36.80 -25.45
CA PHE A 207 -14.77 38.17 -25.59
C PHE A 207 -15.20 39.15 -24.48
N GLY A 208 -15.98 38.69 -23.49
CA GLY A 208 -16.42 39.48 -22.35
C GLY A 208 -15.85 39.06 -21.01
N LYS A 209 -14.98 38.05 -20.94
CA LYS A 209 -14.43 37.59 -19.66
C LYS A 209 -13.38 38.58 -19.15
N GLN A 210 -13.72 39.25 -18.05
CA GLN A 210 -12.89 40.32 -17.48
C GLN A 210 -11.63 39.80 -16.78
N PHE A 211 -11.64 38.54 -16.34
CA PHE A 211 -10.55 37.97 -15.54
C PHE A 211 -9.96 36.75 -16.22
N ILE A 212 -8.62 36.75 -16.30
CA ILE A 212 -7.82 35.65 -16.85
C ILE A 212 -6.76 35.27 -15.83
N GLY A 213 -6.76 34.00 -15.45
CA GLY A 213 -5.71 33.34 -14.67
C GLY A 213 -4.86 32.47 -15.58
N ILE A 214 -3.55 32.44 -15.34
CA ILE A 214 -2.60 31.64 -16.11
C ILE A 214 -1.84 30.76 -15.12
N PHE A 215 -1.85 29.45 -15.36
CA PHE A 215 -1.04 28.49 -14.65
C PHE A 215 0.01 27.92 -15.61
N MET A 216 1.27 28.30 -15.39
CA MET A 216 2.41 27.78 -16.16
C MET A 216 2.80 26.41 -15.64
N ILE A 217 2.96 25.44 -16.54
CA ILE A 217 3.40 24.10 -16.17
C ILE A 217 4.94 24.09 -16.14
N PRO A 218 5.57 23.77 -15.01
CA PRO A 218 7.03 23.94 -14.85
C PRO A 218 7.91 23.04 -15.72
N ASN A 219 7.36 22.05 -16.43
CA ASN A 219 8.16 21.02 -17.10
C ASN A 219 7.44 20.40 -18.31
N ASP A 220 8.05 20.54 -19.49
CA ASP A 220 7.54 20.05 -20.78
C ASP A 220 7.59 18.53 -20.94
N LYS A 221 8.30 17.83 -20.05
CA LYS A 221 8.40 16.36 -20.08
C LYS A 221 7.13 15.66 -19.56
N PHE A 222 6.16 16.41 -19.04
CA PHE A 222 4.91 15.83 -18.54
C PHE A 222 3.86 15.74 -19.63
N ALA A 223 3.39 14.51 -19.90
CA ALA A 223 2.20 14.31 -20.73
C ALA A 223 0.97 14.92 -20.04
N ILE A 224 0.59 16.12 -20.50
CA ILE A 224 -0.55 16.91 -20.02
C ILE A 224 -1.85 16.10 -19.96
N GLU A 225 -2.02 15.17 -20.90
CA GLU A 225 -3.15 14.25 -21.01
C GLU A 225 -3.34 13.41 -19.75
N ARG A 226 -2.26 13.08 -19.03
CA ARG A 226 -2.34 12.35 -17.77
C ARG A 226 -2.96 13.20 -16.66
N ILE A 227 -2.75 14.51 -16.70
CA ILE A 227 -3.22 15.47 -15.69
C ILE A 227 -4.67 15.86 -15.96
N ILE A 228 -4.95 16.21 -17.21
CA ILE A 228 -6.25 16.70 -17.68
C ILE A 228 -7.26 15.56 -17.86
N GLY A 229 -6.77 14.33 -18.08
CA GLY A 229 -7.58 13.15 -18.37
C GLY A 229 -7.96 13.05 -19.85
N SER A 230 -8.35 11.85 -20.29
CA SER A 230 -8.89 11.64 -21.64
C SER A 230 -10.09 12.55 -21.87
N ASN A 231 -10.11 13.25 -22.99
CA ASN A 231 -11.17 14.23 -23.32
C ASN A 231 -11.36 15.34 -22.26
N GLU A 232 -10.33 15.62 -21.47
CA GLU A 232 -10.34 16.68 -20.47
C GLU A 232 -11.36 16.50 -19.34
N GLU A 233 -11.69 15.25 -19.01
CA GLU A 233 -12.68 14.91 -17.98
C GLU A 233 -12.43 15.62 -16.64
N MET A 234 -11.16 15.75 -16.22
CA MET A 234 -10.83 16.39 -14.94
C MET A 234 -11.01 17.91 -15.02
N LEU A 235 -10.62 18.54 -16.12
CA LEU A 235 -10.86 19.96 -16.34
C LEU A 235 -12.35 20.25 -16.47
N ASN A 236 -13.12 19.38 -17.13
CA ASN A 236 -14.58 19.50 -17.25
C ASN A 236 -15.27 19.58 -15.88
N LYS A 237 -14.82 18.79 -14.90
CA LYS A 237 -15.33 18.88 -13.51
C LYS A 237 -15.05 20.26 -12.91
N ILE A 238 -13.84 20.79 -13.10
CA ILE A 238 -13.48 22.12 -12.60
C ILE A 238 -14.27 23.21 -13.33
N ARG A 239 -14.38 23.16 -14.66
CA ARG A 239 -15.15 24.09 -15.50
C ARG A 239 -16.60 24.18 -15.04
N MET A 240 -17.27 23.03 -14.85
CA MET A 240 -18.66 23.00 -14.38
C MET A 240 -18.83 23.59 -12.97
N GLN A 241 -17.92 23.27 -12.05
CA GLN A 241 -18.03 23.71 -10.65
C GLN A 241 -17.68 25.20 -10.47
N SER A 242 -16.69 25.69 -11.22
CA SER A 242 -16.21 27.08 -11.13
C SER A 242 -16.88 28.03 -12.11
N LYS A 243 -17.66 27.52 -13.07
CA LYS A 243 -18.26 28.29 -14.17
C LYS A 243 -17.22 29.12 -14.93
N CYS A 244 -16.02 28.54 -15.10
CA CYS A 244 -14.91 29.15 -15.82
C CYS A 244 -14.60 28.36 -17.08
N PHE A 245 -14.15 29.06 -18.11
CA PHE A 245 -13.52 28.46 -19.28
C PHE A 245 -12.09 28.11 -18.92
N ILE A 246 -11.68 26.87 -19.16
CA ILE A 246 -10.32 26.42 -18.88
C ILE A 246 -9.83 25.72 -20.14
N TRP A 247 -8.62 25.98 -20.61
CA TRP A 247 -8.06 25.24 -21.76
C TRP A 247 -6.54 25.16 -21.65
N HIS A 248 -5.98 24.14 -22.28
CA HIS A 248 -4.54 23.96 -22.39
C HIS A 248 -4.03 24.55 -23.70
N GLU A 249 -3.00 25.37 -23.60
CA GLU A 249 -2.29 25.93 -24.75
C GLU A 249 -0.94 25.23 -24.88
N SER A 250 -0.93 24.17 -25.69
CA SER A 250 0.23 23.31 -25.93
C SER A 250 1.54 24.05 -26.26
N PRO A 251 1.58 25.07 -27.14
CA PRO A 251 2.85 25.71 -27.51
C PRO A 251 3.49 26.49 -26.36
N ALA A 252 2.69 26.99 -25.41
CA ALA A 252 3.19 27.73 -24.26
C ALA A 252 3.24 26.87 -22.99
N ASN A 253 2.76 25.62 -23.05
CA ASN A 253 2.59 24.72 -21.90
C ASN A 253 1.90 25.41 -20.70
N VAL A 254 0.84 26.17 -21.00
CA VAL A 254 0.05 26.89 -19.99
C VAL A 254 -1.39 26.41 -19.96
N LEU A 255 -1.95 26.39 -18.75
CA LEU A 255 -3.39 26.27 -18.54
C LEU A 255 -3.97 27.66 -18.28
N LYS A 256 -4.83 28.10 -19.21
CA LYS A 256 -5.54 29.38 -19.09
C LYS A 256 -6.91 29.15 -18.47
N VAL A 257 -7.31 30.06 -17.58
CA VAL A 257 -8.59 30.08 -16.88
C VAL A 257 -9.23 31.43 -17.11
N ALA A 258 -10.41 31.49 -17.71
CA ALA A 258 -11.14 32.73 -17.97
C ALA A 258 -12.55 32.67 -17.35
N GLY A 259 -12.95 33.76 -16.68
CA GLY A 259 -14.21 33.83 -15.96
C GLY A 259 -14.74 35.26 -15.85
N ASP A 260 -16.01 35.38 -15.44
CA ASP A 260 -16.68 36.68 -15.28
C ASP A 260 -16.26 37.39 -13.99
N THR A 261 -15.84 36.64 -12.97
CA THR A 261 -15.46 37.18 -11.66
C THR A 261 -14.07 36.71 -11.26
N LYS A 262 -13.30 37.59 -10.62
CA LYS A 262 -11.96 37.27 -10.10
C LYS A 262 -11.97 36.07 -9.16
N GLU A 263 -12.92 36.00 -8.23
CA GLU A 263 -13.04 34.90 -7.28
C GLU A 263 -13.23 33.54 -7.96
N SER A 264 -14.05 33.48 -9.01
CA SER A 264 -14.26 32.23 -9.76
C SER A 264 -12.97 31.76 -10.44
N VAL A 265 -12.21 32.70 -11.01
CA VAL A 265 -10.93 32.44 -11.66
C VAL A 265 -9.88 32.02 -10.64
N ASP A 266 -9.80 32.66 -9.47
CA ASP A 266 -8.86 32.31 -8.41
C ASP A 266 -9.14 30.90 -7.85
N ILE A 267 -10.42 30.56 -7.62
CA ILE A 267 -10.84 29.22 -7.19
C ILE A 267 -10.50 28.18 -8.27
N ALA A 268 -10.80 28.47 -9.54
CA ALA A 268 -10.52 27.58 -10.66
C ALA A 268 -9.01 27.37 -10.86
N ALA A 269 -8.22 28.45 -10.87
CA ALA A 269 -6.77 28.40 -10.99
C ALA A 269 -6.13 27.63 -9.83
N THR A 270 -6.60 27.84 -8.60
CA THR A 270 -6.17 27.07 -7.43
C THR A 270 -6.49 25.58 -7.59
N ARG A 271 -7.67 25.23 -8.12
CA ARG A 271 -8.05 23.84 -8.40
C ARG A 271 -7.22 23.21 -9.52
N VAL A 272 -6.89 23.96 -10.56
CA VAL A 272 -6.01 23.52 -11.66
C VAL A 272 -4.58 23.31 -11.14
N LYS A 273 -4.02 24.26 -10.39
CA LYS A 273 -2.74 24.10 -9.69
C LYS A 273 -2.76 22.85 -8.81
N ASN A 274 -3.85 22.66 -8.07
CA ASN A 274 -4.03 21.48 -7.23
C ASN A 274 -4.08 20.19 -8.06
N LEU A 275 -4.79 20.18 -9.17
CA LEU A 275 -4.83 19.03 -10.08
C LEU A 275 -3.42 18.70 -10.59
N PHE A 276 -2.65 19.70 -11.05
CA PHE A 276 -1.26 19.51 -11.50
C PHE A 276 -0.39 18.90 -10.41
N VAL A 277 -0.36 19.52 -9.23
CA VAL A 277 0.43 19.07 -8.09
C VAL A 277 -0.01 17.66 -7.63
N THR A 278 -1.30 17.34 -7.69
CA THR A 278 -1.80 15.97 -7.40
C THR A 278 -1.21 14.93 -8.34
N PHE A 279 -0.99 15.25 -9.61
CA PHE A 279 -0.38 14.31 -10.55
C PHE A 279 1.15 14.31 -10.47
N HIS A 280 1.76 15.47 -10.24
CA HIS A 280 3.22 15.62 -10.17
C HIS A 280 3.81 14.96 -8.92
N LEU A 281 3.17 15.18 -7.77
CA LEU A 281 3.62 14.65 -6.47
C LEU A 281 3.06 13.27 -6.15
N ARG A 282 2.20 12.71 -7.01
CA ARG A 282 1.73 11.32 -6.82
C ARG A 282 2.95 10.41 -6.68
N PRO A 283 3.04 9.60 -5.61
CA PRO A 283 4.09 8.60 -5.51
C PRO A 283 4.07 7.78 -6.80
N LYS A 284 5.16 7.85 -7.56
CA LYS A 284 5.30 7.06 -8.78
C LYS A 284 5.16 5.58 -8.39
N PRO A 285 4.65 4.70 -9.25
CA PRO A 285 4.57 3.27 -8.94
C PRO A 285 5.93 2.66 -8.55
N ASN A 286 7.04 3.27 -9.00
CA ASN A 286 8.40 2.88 -8.65
C ASN A 286 9.00 3.75 -7.53
N TYR A 287 8.17 4.48 -6.77
CA TYR A 287 8.64 5.26 -5.64
C TYR A 287 9.24 4.32 -4.59
N ARG A 288 10.51 4.55 -4.26
CA ARG A 288 11.18 3.84 -3.18
C ARG A 288 11.05 4.69 -1.92
N PRO A 289 10.57 4.13 -0.80
CA PRO A 289 10.55 4.84 0.46
C PRO A 289 11.95 5.30 0.83
N LYS A 290 12.05 6.46 1.48
CA LYS A 290 13.33 6.90 2.06
C LYS A 290 13.60 6.03 3.29
N ILE A 291 14.62 5.18 3.22
CA ILE A 291 14.99 4.32 4.34
C ILE A 291 16.26 4.89 4.98
N LEU A 292 16.22 5.11 6.29
CA LEU A 292 17.36 5.53 7.10
C LEU A 292 17.74 4.42 8.07
N TYR A 293 19.05 4.25 8.22
CA TYR A 293 19.65 3.39 9.22
C TYR A 293 20.55 4.27 10.08
N LEU A 294 20.26 4.30 11.37
CA LEU A 294 20.85 5.22 12.34
C LEU A 294 21.39 4.42 13.51
N LEU A 295 22.48 4.92 14.08
CA LEU A 295 23.03 4.41 15.33
C LEU A 295 22.88 5.53 16.36
N ASP A 296 22.29 5.23 17.50
CA ASP A 296 22.26 6.15 18.64
C ASP A 296 23.70 6.41 19.11
N GLN A 297 23.98 7.64 19.49
CA GLN A 297 25.30 8.04 19.92
C GLN A 297 25.75 7.20 21.13
N PRO A 298 26.82 6.41 20.99
CA PRO A 298 27.36 5.62 22.09
C PRO A 298 28.05 6.53 23.10
N SER A 299 28.16 6.08 24.35
CA SER A 299 28.96 6.71 25.40
C SER A 299 30.43 6.27 25.34
N GLU A 300 30.70 5.09 24.81
CA GLU A 300 32.04 4.52 24.71
C GLU A 300 32.38 4.08 23.27
N ASN A 301 33.68 4.01 22.97
CA ASN A 301 34.14 3.50 21.69
C ASN A 301 34.23 1.97 21.74
N PHE A 302 33.54 1.29 20.84
CA PHE A 302 33.54 -0.17 20.73
C PHE A 302 33.53 -0.64 19.26
N LYS A 303 33.87 -1.92 19.05
CA LYS A 303 33.73 -2.57 17.75
C LYS A 303 32.34 -3.20 17.65
N ILE A 304 31.84 -3.31 16.42
CA ILE A 304 30.53 -3.88 16.10
C ILE A 304 30.71 -5.06 15.16
N ARG A 305 30.05 -6.18 15.45
CA ARG A 305 30.01 -7.37 14.60
C ARG A 305 28.58 -7.66 14.16
N PHE A 306 28.44 -8.27 12.98
CA PHE A 306 27.18 -8.87 12.54
C PHE A 306 27.15 -10.33 12.99
N ALA A 307 26.41 -10.62 14.04
CA ALA A 307 26.26 -11.97 14.60
C ALA A 307 25.05 -12.69 14.02
N GLN A 308 25.05 -14.02 14.08
CA GLN A 308 23.88 -14.82 13.72
C GLN A 308 22.72 -14.53 14.67
N LEU A 309 21.49 -14.69 14.18
CA LEU A 309 20.31 -14.55 15.02
C LEU A 309 20.33 -15.56 16.18
N PRO A 310 19.91 -15.16 17.39
CA PRO A 310 19.72 -16.10 18.49
C PRO A 310 18.71 -17.20 18.13
N ARG A 311 18.89 -18.40 18.70
CA ARG A 311 17.92 -19.49 18.54
C ARG A 311 16.55 -19.04 19.04
N GLY A 312 15.51 -19.25 18.23
CA GLY A 312 14.14 -18.84 18.55
C GLY A 312 13.84 -17.36 18.28
N PHE A 313 14.77 -16.59 17.72
CA PHE A 313 14.47 -15.24 17.24
C PHE A 313 13.46 -15.30 16.08
N GLU A 314 12.32 -14.66 16.27
CA GLU A 314 11.26 -14.61 15.27
C GLU A 314 11.45 -13.39 14.38
N THR A 315 11.62 -13.61 13.08
CA THR A 315 11.66 -12.53 12.10
C THR A 315 10.25 -12.26 11.57
N PRO A 316 9.88 -10.99 11.33
CA PRO A 316 8.58 -10.67 10.77
C PRO A 316 8.43 -11.09 9.30
N SER A 317 9.53 -11.47 8.65
CA SER A 317 9.56 -11.99 7.28
C SER A 317 10.44 -13.23 7.19
N ILE A 318 10.06 -14.16 6.32
CA ILE A 318 10.89 -15.30 5.94
C ILE A 318 12.02 -14.74 5.06
N PRO A 319 13.30 -15.07 5.34
CA PRO A 319 14.38 -14.61 4.47
C PRO A 319 14.21 -15.25 3.08
N PRO A 320 14.61 -14.55 2.00
CA PRO A 320 14.75 -15.20 0.69
C PRO A 320 15.67 -16.42 0.79
N GLU A 321 15.50 -17.39 -0.11
CA GLU A 321 16.44 -18.50 -0.27
C GLU A 321 17.88 -17.93 -0.39
N ASP A 322 18.84 -18.58 0.27
CA ASP A 322 20.26 -18.17 0.39
C ASP A 322 20.60 -16.96 1.27
N HIS A 323 19.62 -16.31 1.89
CA HIS A 323 19.88 -15.17 2.77
C HIS A 323 19.74 -15.58 4.23
N TYR A 324 20.72 -15.21 5.06
CA TYR A 324 20.59 -15.27 6.51
C TYR A 324 20.41 -13.87 7.08
N PHE A 325 19.69 -13.80 8.18
CA PHE A 325 19.58 -12.58 8.97
C PHE A 325 20.69 -12.53 10.01
N THR A 326 21.14 -11.32 10.31
CA THR A 326 22.16 -11.05 11.33
C THR A 326 21.69 -9.96 12.27
N ILE A 327 22.13 -10.00 13.52
CA ILE A 327 21.98 -8.90 14.48
C ILE A 327 23.29 -8.13 14.60
N LEU A 328 23.20 -6.86 15.00
CA LEU A 328 24.38 -6.11 15.43
C LEU A 328 24.74 -6.53 16.85
N GLU A 329 26.01 -6.78 17.10
CA GLU A 329 26.55 -7.13 18.42
C GLU A 329 27.69 -6.16 18.77
N LYS A 330 27.62 -5.58 19.97
CA LYS A 330 28.71 -4.80 20.57
C LYS A 330 29.80 -5.77 21.01
N LEU A 331 31.04 -5.50 20.62
CA LEU A 331 32.21 -6.19 21.11
C LEU A 331 32.88 -5.32 22.16
N GLU A 332 33.01 -5.85 23.38
CA GLU A 332 33.68 -5.15 24.47
C GLU A 332 35.15 -4.93 24.12
N THR A 333 35.58 -3.68 24.25
CA THR A 333 36.94 -3.23 23.97
C THR A 333 37.86 -3.78 25.06
N GLY A 334 38.35 -5.02 24.88
CA GLY A 334 39.21 -5.71 25.87
C GLY A 334 39.14 -7.24 25.83
N THR A 335 38.15 -7.82 25.14
CA THR A 335 38.04 -9.28 24.96
C THR A 335 38.69 -9.81 23.68
N GLU A 336 39.29 -8.94 22.86
CA GLU A 336 40.32 -9.41 21.94
C GLU A 336 41.49 -9.87 22.79
N MET A 337 41.64 -11.20 22.91
CA MET A 337 42.93 -11.80 23.23
C MET A 337 43.95 -11.13 22.32
N SER A 338 44.70 -10.20 22.88
CA SER A 338 45.90 -9.66 22.26
C SER A 338 46.94 -10.76 22.27
N VAL A 339 46.74 -11.77 21.42
CA VAL A 339 47.83 -12.57 20.89
C VAL A 339 48.70 -11.56 20.15
N ASN A 340 49.83 -11.21 20.77
CA ASN A 340 50.82 -10.19 20.38
C ASN A 340 50.79 -8.84 21.12
N VAL A 341 50.27 -8.77 22.35
CA VAL A 341 50.97 -7.94 23.34
C VAL A 341 52.01 -8.84 23.97
N VAL A 342 53.26 -8.64 23.57
CA VAL A 342 54.44 -9.20 24.23
C VAL A 342 54.25 -8.95 25.73
N GLN A 343 54.02 -10.03 26.48
CA GLN A 343 54.07 -9.97 27.94
C GLN A 343 55.50 -9.59 28.30
N ASP A 344 55.71 -8.33 28.66
CA ASP A 344 56.87 -7.98 29.48
C ASP A 344 56.73 -8.78 30.77
N LEU A 345 57.48 -9.88 30.84
CA LEU A 345 57.53 -10.90 31.89
C LEU A 345 58.11 -10.40 33.23
N ILE A 346 58.05 -9.10 33.50
CA ILE A 346 58.60 -8.51 34.72
C ILE A 346 57.51 -7.68 35.40
N ASP A 347 56.80 -8.35 36.31
CA ASP A 347 55.85 -7.74 37.25
C ASP A 347 56.63 -6.99 38.35
N LEU A 348 56.98 -5.73 38.07
CA LEU A 348 57.56 -4.82 39.06
C LEU A 348 56.41 -4.07 39.77
N GLY A 349 56.01 -4.63 40.91
CA GLY A 349 55.49 -3.97 42.12
C GLY A 349 54.57 -2.75 41.99
N GLU A 350 53.45 -2.81 42.72
CA GLU A 350 52.50 -1.73 42.96
C GLU A 350 53.18 -0.40 43.33
N GLY A 351 53.43 0.44 42.34
CA GLY A 351 53.88 1.82 42.48
C GLY A 351 53.32 2.63 41.33
N GLU A 352 53.27 3.96 41.47
CA GLU A 352 52.73 4.90 40.47
C GLU A 352 53.49 4.89 39.10
N LEU A 353 54.52 4.04 38.98
CA LEU A 353 55.26 3.72 37.76
C LEU A 353 54.87 2.36 37.16
N SER A 354 53.95 1.61 37.77
CA SER A 354 53.42 0.39 37.17
C SER A 354 52.70 0.80 35.89
N GLY A 355 53.24 0.40 34.75
CA GLY A 355 52.71 0.66 33.42
C GLY A 355 51.35 0.03 33.16
N ARG A 356 50.51 -0.19 34.20
CA ARG A 356 49.07 -0.34 34.02
C ARG A 356 48.64 0.88 33.25
N LEU A 357 48.36 0.67 31.96
CA LEU A 357 47.68 1.61 31.11
C LEU A 357 46.48 2.08 31.92
N SER A 358 46.60 3.29 32.48
CA SER A 358 45.46 4.06 32.93
C SER A 358 44.42 3.82 31.86
N THR A 359 43.25 3.30 32.24
CA THR A 359 42.05 3.27 31.42
C THR A 359 41.70 4.73 31.13
N LYS A 360 42.53 5.39 30.34
CA LYS A 360 42.31 6.70 29.79
C LYS A 360 41.05 6.49 29.00
N ASN A 361 39.98 7.14 29.46
CA ASN A 361 38.74 7.31 28.72
C ASN A 361 39.12 7.55 27.27
N VAL A 362 38.96 6.54 26.42
CA VAL A 362 39.25 6.68 25.00
C VAL A 362 38.15 7.60 24.50
N GLU A 363 38.49 8.89 24.40
CA GLU A 363 37.54 9.91 23.95
C GLU A 363 36.95 9.48 22.60
N LEU A 364 35.62 9.56 22.50
CA LEU A 364 34.93 9.25 21.26
C LEU A 364 35.45 10.16 20.15
N PRO A 365 35.66 9.65 18.92
CA PRO A 365 36.03 10.48 17.80
C PRO A 365 35.04 11.65 17.64
N PRO A 366 35.46 12.88 17.30
CA PRO A 366 34.57 14.04 17.21
C PRO A 366 33.34 13.85 16.31
N ARG A 367 33.46 13.03 15.26
CA ARG A 367 32.35 12.67 14.36
C ARG A 367 31.26 11.82 15.04
N ILE A 368 31.61 11.06 16.08
CA ILE A 368 30.66 10.26 16.85
C ILE A 368 29.98 11.12 17.92
N LEU A 369 30.67 12.13 18.47
CA LEU A 369 30.11 13.05 19.46
C LEU A 369 28.97 13.93 18.92
N THR A 370 28.91 14.13 17.60
CA THR A 370 27.84 14.88 16.91
C THR A 370 26.84 13.95 16.20
N LEU A 371 26.88 12.65 16.48
CA LEU A 371 26.09 11.66 15.76
C LEU A 371 24.59 11.88 15.94
N ASN A 372 24.14 12.19 17.16
CA ASN A 372 22.72 12.38 17.42
C ASN A 372 22.16 13.65 16.78
N GLU A 373 22.92 14.75 16.75
CA GLU A 373 22.55 15.96 16.01
C GLU A 373 22.42 15.67 14.51
N GLY A 374 23.43 15.00 13.94
CA GLY A 374 23.39 14.59 12.53
C GLY A 374 22.27 13.60 12.20
N ASN A 375 21.90 12.72 13.14
CA ASN A 375 20.76 11.81 12.99
C ASN A 375 19.43 12.58 12.99
N ALA A 376 19.28 13.56 13.89
CA ALA A 376 18.09 14.41 13.96
C ALA A 376 17.88 15.18 12.66
N GLU A 377 18.91 15.81 12.12
CA GLU A 377 18.82 16.52 10.83
C GLU A 377 18.47 15.60 9.66
N LYS A 378 19.01 14.37 9.63
CA LYS A 378 18.68 13.38 8.59
C LYS A 378 17.22 12.95 8.69
N LEU A 379 16.72 12.75 9.90
CA LEU A 379 15.32 12.41 10.16
C LEU A 379 14.40 13.54 9.72
N GLU A 380 14.70 14.77 10.10
CA GLU A 380 13.93 15.98 9.75
C GLU A 380 13.84 16.13 8.23
N ARG A 381 14.98 16.17 7.53
CA ARG A 381 15.02 16.26 6.06
C ARG A 381 14.26 15.12 5.39
N ALA A 382 14.40 13.90 5.88
CA ALA A 382 13.67 12.76 5.32
C ALA A 382 12.16 12.84 5.58
N MET A 383 11.73 13.39 6.73
CA MET A 383 10.33 13.63 7.04
C MET A 383 9.74 14.74 6.15
N GLU A 384 10.46 15.85 5.98
CA GLU A 384 10.08 16.93 5.06
C GLU A 384 9.94 16.40 3.63
N ASP A 385 10.95 15.72 3.12
CA ASP A 385 10.95 15.07 1.79
C ASP A 385 9.79 14.08 1.63
N ALA A 386 9.40 13.39 2.71
CA ALA A 386 8.33 12.41 2.69
C ALA A 386 6.96 13.10 2.72
N LEU A 387 6.78 14.11 3.57
CA LEU A 387 5.54 14.86 3.74
C LEU A 387 5.24 15.77 2.56
N GLU A 388 6.26 16.39 1.94
CA GLU A 388 6.10 17.20 0.73
C GLU A 388 5.46 16.38 -0.41
N LYS A 389 5.75 15.08 -0.46
CA LYS A 389 5.19 14.15 -1.45
C LYS A 389 3.75 13.74 -1.16
N ILE A 390 3.24 13.97 0.05
CA ILE A 390 1.86 13.64 0.40
C ILE A 390 0.98 14.88 0.26
N ARG A 391 -0.11 14.75 -0.47
CA ARG A 391 -1.22 15.69 -0.32
C ARG A 391 -2.08 15.30 0.87
N LEU A 392 -2.19 16.21 1.84
CA LEU A 392 -2.96 16.04 3.07
C LEU A 392 -4.45 15.71 2.88
N PHE A 393 -5.04 15.99 1.70
CA PHE A 393 -6.49 15.89 1.50
C PHE A 393 -7.01 14.55 0.94
N ASP A 394 -6.17 13.72 0.31
CA ASP A 394 -6.59 12.44 -0.30
C ASP A 394 -6.10 11.20 0.46
N TYR A 395 -5.18 11.41 1.42
CA TYR A 395 -4.49 10.33 2.11
C TYR A 395 -4.63 10.48 3.62
N VAL A 396 -4.87 9.35 4.28
CA VAL A 396 -4.67 9.20 5.72
C VAL A 396 -3.17 8.96 5.93
N ILE A 397 -2.51 9.91 6.58
CA ILE A 397 -1.11 9.78 7.00
C ILE A 397 -1.07 8.99 8.30
N ARG A 398 -0.19 8.01 8.38
CA ARG A 398 0.03 7.22 9.58
C ARG A 398 1.51 7.19 9.92
N MET A 399 1.83 7.79 11.06
CA MET A 399 3.16 7.69 11.68
C MET A 399 3.12 6.62 12.77
N LYS A 400 4.16 5.80 12.86
CA LYS A 400 4.30 4.74 13.86
C LYS A 400 5.71 4.70 14.39
N ILE A 401 5.84 4.52 15.69
CA ILE A 401 7.11 4.15 16.31
C ILE A 401 6.98 2.70 16.79
N ARG A 402 7.93 1.85 16.40
CA ARG A 402 8.01 0.46 16.80
C ARG A 402 9.27 0.26 17.61
N PHE A 403 9.20 -0.63 18.59
CA PHE A 403 10.34 -1.00 19.41
C PHE A 403 10.59 -2.49 19.32
N GLY A 404 11.85 -2.87 19.27
CA GLY A 404 12.25 -4.26 19.25
C GLY A 404 13.72 -4.43 18.95
N GLN A 405 14.05 -5.47 18.19
CA GLN A 405 15.44 -5.84 17.89
C GLN A 405 15.76 -5.54 16.43
N PHE A 406 16.93 -4.96 16.21
CA PHE A 406 17.42 -4.66 14.87
C PHE A 406 18.07 -5.89 14.24
N TYR A 407 17.69 -6.17 13.00
CA TYR A 407 18.30 -7.24 12.23
C TYR A 407 18.53 -6.79 10.79
N ALA A 408 19.65 -7.22 10.21
CA ALA A 408 20.09 -6.92 8.85
C ALA A 408 20.02 -8.17 7.96
N ARG A 409 19.84 -7.97 6.65
CA ARG A 409 19.87 -9.02 5.61
C ARG A 409 21.21 -8.98 4.86
N GLU A 410 21.93 -10.11 4.87
CA GLU A 410 23.08 -10.54 4.02
C GLU A 410 24.31 -9.60 3.86
N TYR A 411 24.18 -8.29 4.02
CA TYR A 411 25.26 -7.32 3.86
C TYR A 411 25.60 -6.65 5.21
N PRO A 412 26.87 -6.65 5.66
CA PRO A 412 28.08 -7.10 4.99
C PRO A 412 28.37 -8.61 5.11
N LYS A 413 28.98 -9.21 4.08
CA LYS A 413 29.32 -10.65 4.02
C LYS A 413 30.51 -11.05 4.91
N ALA A 414 31.38 -10.11 5.25
CA ALA A 414 32.57 -10.40 6.04
C ALA A 414 32.24 -10.44 7.54
N LYS A 415 32.64 -11.53 8.23
CA LYS A 415 32.74 -11.62 9.70
C LYS A 415 33.90 -10.76 10.21
N LYS A 416 33.89 -9.48 9.85
CA LYS A 416 34.88 -8.50 10.28
C LYS A 416 34.27 -7.64 11.38
N ASP A 417 35.13 -7.21 12.29
CA ASP A 417 34.76 -6.26 13.33
C ASP A 417 34.89 -4.84 12.79
N TRP A 418 33.82 -4.07 12.94
CA TRP A 418 33.69 -2.74 12.35
C TRP A 418 33.78 -1.67 13.43
N SER A 419 34.43 -0.56 13.12
CA SER A 419 34.33 0.63 13.97
C SER A 419 33.00 1.33 13.76
N ILE A 420 32.54 2.05 14.78
CA ILE A 420 31.31 2.85 14.78
C ILE A 420 31.27 3.81 13.58
N SER A 421 32.40 4.48 13.32
CA SER A 421 32.54 5.41 12.20
C SER A 421 32.36 4.73 10.83
N MET A 422 32.85 3.49 10.67
CA MET A 422 32.65 2.74 9.42
C MET A 422 31.19 2.34 9.23
N ILE A 423 30.53 1.85 10.29
CA ILE A 423 29.11 1.45 10.22
C ILE A 423 28.24 2.65 9.81
N VAL A 424 28.34 3.76 10.53
CA VAL A 424 27.51 4.95 10.32
C VAL A 424 27.85 5.65 9.01
N GLY A 425 29.13 5.80 8.69
CA GLY A 425 29.58 6.61 7.55
C GLY A 425 29.56 5.88 6.21
N LYS A 426 29.73 4.55 6.21
CA LYS A 426 29.91 3.77 4.98
C LYS A 426 28.84 2.69 4.79
N TYR A 427 28.49 1.93 5.83
CA TYR A 427 27.59 0.77 5.70
C TYR A 427 26.11 1.15 5.70
N PHE A 428 25.67 1.92 6.70
CA PHE A 428 24.28 2.35 6.81
C PHE A 428 23.76 3.14 5.59
N PRO A 429 24.56 4.04 4.97
CA PRO A 429 24.13 4.73 3.75
C PRO A 429 24.18 3.86 2.49
N HIS A 430 24.76 2.65 2.56
CA HIS A 430 25.01 1.83 1.38
C HIS A 430 23.69 1.30 0.79
N PRO A 431 23.43 1.43 -0.52
CA PRO A 431 22.15 1.02 -1.12
C PRO A 431 21.81 -0.47 -1.01
N LYS A 432 22.82 -1.34 -0.82
CA LYS A 432 22.63 -2.78 -0.59
C LYS A 432 22.36 -3.14 0.87
N PHE A 433 22.64 -2.22 1.80
CA PHE A 433 22.36 -2.48 3.20
C PHE A 433 20.85 -2.44 3.41
N THR A 434 20.31 -3.55 3.89
CA THR A 434 18.89 -3.65 4.22
C THR A 434 18.76 -4.24 5.61
N ALA A 435 18.04 -3.52 6.45
CA ALA A 435 17.73 -3.91 7.81
C ALA A 435 16.32 -3.49 8.19
N GLU A 436 15.80 -4.10 9.23
CA GLU A 436 14.47 -3.84 9.78
C GLU A 436 14.50 -3.99 11.30
N VAL A 437 13.49 -3.43 11.96
CA VAL A 437 13.24 -3.69 13.38
C VAL A 437 12.17 -4.77 13.49
N ALA A 438 12.54 -5.91 14.08
CA ALA A 438 11.61 -6.92 14.53
C ALA A 438 10.98 -6.41 15.83
N PRO A 439 9.69 -6.03 15.85
CA PRO A 439 9.07 -5.57 17.09
C PRO A 439 9.14 -6.67 18.15
N CYS A 440 9.09 -6.33 19.44
CA CYS A 440 9.00 -7.35 20.50
C CYS A 440 7.81 -8.27 20.20
N MET A 441 8.13 -9.53 19.87
CA MET A 441 7.18 -10.50 19.36
C MET A 441 7.08 -11.70 20.28
N ALA A 442 5.85 -12.15 20.51
CA ALA A 442 5.57 -13.42 21.17
C ALA A 442 4.56 -14.21 20.35
N LYS A 443 4.72 -15.54 20.28
CA LYS A 443 3.76 -16.42 19.59
C LYS A 443 2.57 -16.80 20.48
N LYS A 444 2.78 -16.86 21.80
CA LYS A 444 1.80 -17.33 22.77
C LYS A 444 1.36 -16.18 23.68
N GLU A 445 0.07 -16.15 24.01
CA GLU A 445 -0.49 -15.18 24.96
C GLU A 445 0.23 -15.22 26.31
N ALA A 446 0.56 -16.43 26.78
CA ALA A 446 1.23 -16.67 28.04
C ALA A 446 2.54 -15.84 28.19
N ASN A 447 3.26 -15.63 27.09
CA ASN A 447 4.53 -14.89 27.11
C ASN A 447 4.33 -13.37 27.22
N VAL A 448 3.14 -12.86 26.87
CA VAL A 448 2.80 -11.41 26.94
C VAL A 448 1.96 -11.11 28.18
N LYS A 449 1.36 -12.14 28.80
CA LYS A 449 0.48 -11.99 29.96
C LYS A 449 1.14 -11.23 31.12
N PRO A 450 2.39 -11.53 31.55
CA PRO A 450 3.03 -10.78 32.63
C PRO A 450 3.21 -9.29 32.30
N PHE A 451 3.50 -8.97 31.04
CA PHE A 451 3.61 -7.58 30.60
C PHE A 451 2.25 -6.87 30.56
N LYS A 452 1.18 -7.57 30.14
CA LYS A 452 -0.19 -7.03 30.22
C LYS A 452 -0.59 -6.72 31.67
N GLU A 453 -0.27 -7.61 32.60
CA GLU A 453 -0.53 -7.43 34.04
C GLU A 453 0.26 -6.22 34.57
N PHE A 454 1.56 -6.12 34.27
CA PHE A 454 2.38 -4.96 34.61
C PHE A 454 1.79 -3.62 34.08
N LEU A 455 1.31 -3.59 32.84
CA LEU A 455 0.69 -2.39 32.27
C LEU A 455 -0.67 -2.08 32.90
N GLN A 456 -1.43 -3.09 33.33
CA GLN A 456 -2.68 -2.85 34.04
C GLN A 456 -2.42 -2.17 35.39
N ASP A 457 -1.35 -2.56 36.07
CA ASP A 457 -0.95 -1.96 37.35
C ASP A 457 -0.31 -0.56 37.16
N SER A 458 0.52 -0.40 36.14
CA SER A 458 1.33 0.82 35.92
C SER A 458 0.65 1.88 35.05
N CYS A 459 -0.41 1.53 34.31
CA CYS A 459 -1.13 2.42 33.41
C CYS A 459 -2.64 2.34 33.68
N PRO A 460 -3.12 2.96 34.79
CA PRO A 460 -4.52 2.84 35.22
C PRO A 460 -5.51 3.41 34.20
N ASP A 461 -5.06 4.35 33.37
CA ASP A 461 -5.81 4.94 32.26
C ASP A 461 -5.84 3.98 31.06
N ARG A 462 -6.64 2.91 31.16
CA ARG A 462 -7.01 2.14 29.98
C ARG A 462 -8.01 2.95 29.15
N PHE A 463 -7.70 3.21 27.89
CA PHE A 463 -8.67 3.85 27.00
C PHE A 463 -9.90 2.94 26.89
N ALA A 464 -11.09 3.42 27.29
CA ALA A 464 -12.33 2.65 27.23
C ALA A 464 -12.66 2.18 25.79
N ASP A 465 -12.26 2.97 24.78
CA ASP A 465 -12.34 2.64 23.34
C ASP A 465 -11.16 1.74 22.83
N SER A 466 -10.46 1.04 23.72
CA SER A 466 -9.15 0.40 23.41
C SER A 466 -9.23 -0.87 22.58
N LEU A 467 -10.32 -1.63 22.67
CA LEU A 467 -10.50 -2.84 21.88
C LEU A 467 -10.94 -2.45 20.47
N ARG A 468 -9.95 -2.39 19.58
CA ARG A 468 -10.17 -2.20 18.15
C ARG A 468 -9.71 -3.43 17.43
N ASP A 469 -10.66 -4.16 16.88
CA ASP A 469 -10.38 -5.17 15.87
C ASP A 469 -10.26 -4.49 14.51
N THR A 470 -9.06 -4.56 13.96
CA THR A 470 -8.74 -4.08 12.61
C THR A 470 -8.43 -5.27 11.74
N PHE A 471 -9.09 -5.38 10.59
CA PHE A 471 -8.83 -6.43 9.62
C PHE A 471 -8.10 -5.84 8.42
N ALA A 472 -6.96 -6.43 8.08
CA ALA A 472 -6.22 -6.10 6.87
C ALA A 472 -6.31 -7.28 5.91
N PHE A 473 -6.86 -7.03 4.73
CA PHE A 473 -7.01 -7.97 3.64
C PHE A 473 -5.94 -7.69 2.60
N GLU A 474 -5.14 -8.70 2.25
CA GLU A 474 -4.30 -8.66 1.06
C GLU A 474 -5.07 -9.32 -0.07
N VAL A 475 -5.41 -8.53 -1.09
CA VAL A 475 -6.29 -8.92 -2.18
C VAL A 475 -5.56 -8.82 -3.52
N ILE A 476 -5.77 -9.78 -4.40
CA ILE A 476 -5.45 -9.66 -5.83
C ILE A 476 -6.60 -8.91 -6.47
N GLN A 477 -6.31 -7.71 -6.95
CA GLN A 477 -7.19 -7.02 -7.85
C GLN A 477 -6.96 -7.51 -9.28
N LEU A 478 -8.02 -8.05 -9.87
CA LEU A 478 -8.09 -8.36 -11.28
C LEU A 478 -8.66 -7.14 -12.00
N LEU A 479 -7.80 -6.41 -12.70
CA LEU A 479 -8.24 -5.32 -13.56
C LEU A 479 -8.33 -5.84 -14.99
N GLU A 480 -9.56 -5.86 -15.51
CA GLU A 480 -9.78 -5.85 -16.95
C GLU A 480 -9.46 -4.45 -17.45
N PHE A 481 -8.26 -4.26 -17.99
CA PHE A 481 -8.05 -3.13 -18.86
C PHE A 481 -8.76 -3.42 -20.18
N PRO A 482 -9.42 -2.43 -20.79
CA PRO A 482 -9.72 -2.49 -22.22
C PRO A 482 -8.37 -2.48 -22.95
N VAL A 483 -7.79 -3.66 -23.16
CA VAL A 483 -6.60 -3.83 -23.98
C VAL A 483 -7.08 -3.77 -25.43
N PRO A 484 -6.42 -2.99 -26.31
CA PRO A 484 -6.75 -3.03 -27.73
C PRO A 484 -6.68 -4.47 -28.26
N PRO A 485 -7.58 -4.85 -29.17
CA PRO A 485 -7.97 -6.24 -29.48
C PRO A 485 -6.85 -7.15 -30.00
N LYS A 486 -5.67 -6.60 -30.37
CA LYS A 486 -4.56 -7.36 -30.95
C LYS A 486 -3.72 -8.18 -29.95
N LYS A 487 -4.04 -8.18 -28.64
CA LYS A 487 -3.33 -9.02 -27.65
C LYS A 487 -4.34 -9.80 -26.78
N PRO A 488 -4.05 -11.06 -26.43
CA PRO A 488 -4.89 -11.81 -25.50
C PRO A 488 -5.11 -10.98 -24.24
N LYS A 489 -6.36 -10.91 -23.76
CA LYS A 489 -6.77 -10.19 -22.54
C LYS A 489 -5.96 -10.72 -21.36
N ARG A 490 -4.77 -10.16 -21.14
CA ARG A 490 -3.99 -10.42 -19.94
C ARG A 490 -4.63 -9.60 -18.83
N LEU A 491 -5.40 -10.27 -17.98
CA LEU A 491 -5.82 -9.74 -16.70
C LEU A 491 -4.57 -9.37 -15.91
N SER A 492 -4.31 -8.08 -15.80
CA SER A 492 -3.21 -7.59 -14.97
C SER A 492 -3.61 -7.78 -13.51
N ARG A 493 -2.78 -8.54 -12.80
CA ARG A 493 -2.95 -8.80 -11.36
C ARG A 493 -2.21 -7.73 -10.58
N TYR A 494 -2.92 -7.01 -9.72
CA TYR A 494 -2.31 -6.06 -8.79
C TYR A 494 -2.53 -6.55 -7.36
N ASN A 495 -1.45 -6.60 -6.58
CA ASN A 495 -1.60 -6.81 -5.15
C ASN A 495 -2.07 -5.48 -4.54
N THR A 496 -3.27 -5.50 -3.95
CA THR A 496 -3.82 -4.37 -3.21
C THR A 496 -4.02 -4.79 -1.76
N ARG A 497 -3.77 -3.88 -0.83
CA ARG A 497 -4.08 -4.08 0.59
C ARG A 497 -5.25 -3.19 0.98
N ILE A 498 -6.31 -3.80 1.50
CA ILE A 498 -7.49 -3.13 2.06
C ILE A 498 -7.41 -3.26 3.57
N THR A 499 -7.49 -2.16 4.32
CA THR A 499 -7.53 -2.20 5.78
C THR A 499 -8.85 -1.61 6.26
N CYS A 500 -9.63 -2.42 6.98
CA CYS A 500 -10.92 -2.07 7.54
C CYS A 500 -10.79 -2.06 9.08
N SER A 501 -11.20 -0.97 9.72
CA SER A 501 -11.26 -0.88 11.18
C SER A 501 -12.71 -0.85 11.64
N PHE A 502 -13.04 -1.64 12.65
CA PHE A 502 -14.36 -1.67 13.26
C PHE A 502 -14.29 -1.03 14.65
N LYS A 503 -15.29 -0.21 15.00
CA LYS A 503 -15.40 0.38 16.33
C LYS A 503 -16.32 -0.48 17.18
N ASP A 504 -15.89 -0.74 18.41
CA ASP A 504 -16.77 -1.20 19.48
C ASP A 504 -17.42 0.04 20.10
N ASP A 505 -18.73 0.21 19.94
CA ASP A 505 -19.46 1.36 20.44
C ASP A 505 -19.69 1.17 21.94
N GLY A 506 -18.66 1.48 22.75
CA GLY A 506 -18.48 1.16 24.17
C GLY A 506 -19.54 1.61 25.20
N ASN A 507 -20.82 1.34 24.96
CA ASN A 507 -21.90 1.37 25.96
C ASN A 507 -22.27 -0.08 26.35
N ILE A 508 -21.35 -0.83 26.98
CA ILE A 508 -21.57 -2.26 27.26
C ILE A 508 -20.96 -2.69 28.60
N GLU A 509 -21.82 -2.86 29.60
CA GLU A 509 -21.73 -3.95 30.56
C GLU A 509 -22.38 -5.18 29.90
N HIS A 510 -21.71 -6.34 29.93
CA HIS A 510 -22.15 -7.65 29.44
C HIS A 510 -22.32 -7.85 27.92
N TRP A 511 -21.33 -8.55 27.32
CA TRP A 511 -21.35 -9.06 25.94
C TRP A 511 -22.54 -9.99 25.60
N ASP A 512 -23.24 -10.55 26.58
CA ASP A 512 -24.36 -11.49 26.34
C ASP A 512 -25.67 -10.81 25.87
N THR A 513 -25.75 -9.47 25.86
CA THR A 513 -27.00 -8.76 25.53
C THR A 513 -26.91 -7.82 24.31
N ILE A 514 -25.79 -7.80 23.57
CA ILE A 514 -25.58 -6.91 22.41
C ILE A 514 -25.61 -7.68 21.10
N THR A 515 -26.83 -7.99 20.67
CA THR A 515 -27.14 -8.30 19.26
C THR A 515 -28.09 -7.28 18.66
N LYS A 516 -28.38 -6.15 19.33
CA LYS A 516 -29.49 -5.27 18.90
C LYS A 516 -29.19 -3.80 18.63
N ASN A 517 -28.17 -3.16 19.21
CA ASN A 517 -28.12 -1.68 19.16
C ASN A 517 -26.86 -1.01 18.59
N GLY A 518 -25.78 -1.73 18.27
CA GLY A 518 -24.60 -1.17 17.55
C GLY A 518 -24.65 -1.37 16.03
N PHE A 519 -25.62 -2.15 15.54
CA PHE A 519 -25.78 -2.50 14.15
C PHE A 519 -27.02 -1.82 13.59
N LYS A 520 -26.97 -1.36 12.33
CA LYS A 520 -28.22 -1.13 11.62
C LYS A 520 -28.96 -2.48 11.58
N ASN A 521 -30.29 -2.46 11.61
CA ASN A 521 -31.16 -3.65 11.58
C ASN A 521 -30.92 -4.59 10.36
N ASP A 522 -29.97 -4.27 9.48
CA ASP A 522 -29.59 -4.99 8.27
C ASP A 522 -28.37 -5.92 8.45
N GLY A 523 -27.72 -5.94 9.63
CA GLY A 523 -26.55 -6.79 9.89
C GLY A 523 -25.23 -6.29 9.25
N HIS A 524 -25.22 -5.06 8.71
CA HIS A 524 -24.01 -4.46 8.17
C HIS A 524 -23.18 -3.80 9.28
N VAL A 525 -21.86 -4.05 9.24
CA VAL A 525 -20.93 -3.52 10.24
C VAL A 525 -20.70 -2.02 10.00
N GLY A 526 -20.76 -1.22 11.06
CA GLY A 526 -20.33 0.17 11.03
C GLY A 526 -18.82 0.27 10.74
N MET A 527 -18.44 0.33 9.46
CA MET A 527 -17.04 0.45 9.08
C MET A 527 -16.53 1.86 9.39
N TRP A 528 -15.60 1.97 10.33
CA TRP A 528 -15.13 3.26 10.84
C TRP A 528 -14.10 3.91 9.91
N ASP A 529 -13.18 3.11 9.37
CA ASP A 529 -12.20 3.55 8.38
C ASP A 529 -11.86 2.42 7.43
N CYS A 530 -11.82 2.73 6.14
CA CYS A 530 -11.34 1.82 5.12
C CYS A 530 -10.31 2.54 4.29
N VAL A 531 -9.08 2.03 4.30
CA VAL A 531 -7.98 2.59 3.52
C VAL A 531 -7.40 1.57 2.55
N MET A 532 -6.98 2.05 1.38
CA MET A 532 -6.41 1.25 0.31
C MET A 532 -5.10 1.86 -0.22
N GLY A 533 -4.31 1.02 -0.90
CA GLY A 533 -3.10 1.49 -1.58
C GLY A 533 -2.11 2.14 -0.61
N ARG A 534 -1.82 1.46 0.51
CA ARG A 534 -0.83 1.92 1.48
C ARG A 534 0.53 2.06 0.78
N VAL A 535 1.07 3.26 0.79
CA VAL A 535 2.41 3.60 0.30
C VAL A 535 3.26 3.92 1.52
N GLU A 536 4.37 3.21 1.66
CA GLU A 536 5.41 3.58 2.60
C GLU A 536 6.20 4.76 2.04
N LEU A 537 6.36 5.79 2.84
CA LEU A 537 6.99 7.04 2.40
C LEU A 537 8.41 7.14 2.93
N MET A 538 8.56 6.77 4.20
CA MET A 538 9.82 6.78 4.93
C MET A 538 9.80 5.69 6.01
N SER A 539 10.96 5.09 6.25
CA SER A 539 11.26 4.30 7.45
C SER A 539 12.63 4.71 7.97
N ALA A 540 12.74 4.95 9.27
CA ALA A 540 14.02 5.20 9.93
C ALA A 540 14.19 4.22 11.07
N ASN A 541 15.25 3.44 11.02
CA ASN A 541 15.59 2.43 12.02
C ASN A 541 16.79 2.94 12.79
N MET A 542 16.65 3.11 14.10
CA MET A 542 17.74 3.52 14.99
C MET A 542 18.06 2.40 15.97
N VAL A 543 19.35 2.10 16.12
CA VAL A 543 19.85 1.08 17.04
C VAL A 543 20.63 1.74 18.15
N ASN A 544 20.38 1.34 19.39
CA ASN A 544 21.23 1.64 20.52
C ASN A 544 21.95 0.36 20.95
N LEU A 545 23.28 0.36 20.83
CA LEU A 545 24.17 -0.75 21.21
C LEU A 545 24.91 -0.48 22.53
N ASP A 546 24.73 0.72 23.10
CA ASP A 546 25.55 1.22 24.20
C ASP A 546 25.01 0.82 25.56
N LYS A 547 23.67 0.75 25.67
CA LYS A 547 23.01 0.36 26.91
C LYS A 547 22.95 -1.15 27.00
N ASP A 548 23.85 -1.72 27.80
CA ASP A 548 23.61 -3.00 28.46
C ASP A 548 22.44 -2.80 29.44
N VAL A 549 21.22 -2.84 28.92
CA VAL A 549 20.03 -2.77 29.77
C VAL A 549 19.88 -4.13 30.44
N THR A 550 20.71 -4.35 31.46
CA THR A 550 20.51 -5.35 32.49
C THR A 550 19.28 -4.95 33.29
N TRP A 551 18.09 -5.20 32.74
CA TRP A 551 16.87 -5.24 33.55
C TRP A 551 17.06 -6.39 34.53
N ASN A 552 17.50 -6.08 35.75
CA ASN A 552 17.65 -7.01 36.88
C ASN A 552 16.29 -7.51 37.43
N LEU A 553 15.32 -7.81 36.56
CA LEU A 553 14.12 -8.56 36.91
C LEU A 553 14.21 -9.95 36.27
N TYR A 554 14.58 -10.94 37.09
CA TYR A 554 14.39 -12.37 36.89
C TYR A 554 14.62 -12.90 35.46
N GLU A 555 15.84 -13.40 35.19
CA GLU A 555 16.32 -14.42 34.22
C GLU A 555 15.69 -14.60 32.81
N PHE A 556 14.56 -13.99 32.47
CA PHE A 556 13.75 -14.30 31.29
C PHE A 556 13.96 -13.28 30.14
N TRP A 557 14.66 -12.16 30.39
CA TRP A 557 14.89 -11.09 29.42
C TRP A 557 16.37 -10.72 29.19
N ALA A 558 17.31 -11.55 29.66
CA ALA A 558 18.76 -11.36 29.47
C ALA A 558 19.24 -11.41 28.00
N LEU A 559 18.34 -11.63 27.04
CA LEU A 559 18.62 -11.72 25.60
C LEU A 559 18.42 -10.41 24.82
N CYS A 560 17.94 -9.34 25.45
CA CYS A 560 17.73 -8.05 24.76
C CYS A 560 18.95 -7.13 24.88
N ARG A 561 20.12 -7.58 24.40
CA ARG A 561 21.38 -6.80 24.45
C ARG A 561 21.37 -5.52 23.59
N ASN A 562 20.45 -5.41 22.62
CA ASN A 562 20.40 -4.26 21.71
C ASN A 562 18.96 -3.81 21.49
N TYR A 563 18.65 -2.61 21.97
CA TYR A 563 17.34 -2.01 21.74
C TYR A 563 17.35 -1.21 20.45
N ALA A 564 16.33 -1.40 19.62
CA ALA A 564 16.14 -0.63 18.42
C ALA A 564 14.72 -0.09 18.32
N TRP A 565 14.60 1.03 17.62
CA TRP A 565 13.32 1.60 17.29
C TRP A 565 13.22 1.90 15.80
N GLU A 566 12.00 1.86 15.29
CA GLU A 566 11.70 2.23 13.91
C GLU A 566 10.58 3.26 13.87
N LEU A 567 10.85 4.40 13.25
CA LEU A 567 9.85 5.38 12.84
C LEU A 567 9.43 5.08 11.41
N LYS A 568 8.15 4.76 11.21
CA LYS A 568 7.56 4.49 9.89
C LYS A 568 6.47 5.49 9.56
N LEU A 569 6.59 6.12 8.40
CA LEU A 569 5.60 7.03 7.85
C LEU A 569 4.95 6.42 6.61
N ASP A 570 3.65 6.20 6.69
CA ASP A 570 2.84 5.65 5.60
C ASP A 570 1.74 6.64 5.20
N ALA A 571 1.33 6.59 3.93
CA ALA A 571 0.09 7.19 3.46
C ALA A 571 -0.82 6.10 2.88
N ALA A 572 -2.13 6.22 3.10
CA ALA A 572 -3.11 5.33 2.49
C ALA A 572 -4.34 6.12 2.03
N ARG A 573 -4.94 5.73 0.91
CA ARG A 573 -6.13 6.42 0.37
C ARG A 573 -7.37 5.98 1.13
N ARG A 574 -8.21 6.92 1.55
CA ARG A 574 -9.51 6.58 2.12
C ARG A 574 -10.43 6.04 1.02
N VAL A 575 -11.08 4.92 1.29
CA VAL A 575 -12.15 4.37 0.46
C VAL A 575 -13.43 5.03 0.90
N HIS A 576 -14.00 5.86 0.04
CA HIS A 576 -15.35 6.38 0.28
C HIS A 576 -16.34 5.24 0.12
N VAL A 577 -16.83 4.74 1.25
CA VAL A 577 -17.98 3.85 1.29
C VAL A 577 -19.18 4.70 0.93
N GLY A 578 -19.63 4.56 -0.32
CA GLY A 578 -20.91 5.11 -0.72
C GLY A 578 -21.98 4.38 0.08
N ILE A 579 -22.36 4.91 1.24
CA ILE A 579 -23.66 4.62 1.81
C ILE A 579 -24.63 5.30 0.85
N ASP A 580 -25.02 4.59 -0.21
CA ASP A 580 -26.13 5.01 -1.05
C ASP A 580 -27.34 5.10 -0.12
N LYS A 581 -27.61 6.32 0.37
CA LYS A 581 -28.75 6.62 1.23
C LYS A 581 -30.08 6.52 0.47
N SER A 582 -30.08 6.05 -0.77
CA SER A 582 -31.31 5.70 -1.47
C SER A 582 -31.92 4.49 -0.76
N PRO A 583 -33.14 4.61 -0.19
CA PRO A 583 -33.82 3.48 0.38
C PRO A 583 -33.96 2.40 -0.70
N PRO A 584 -33.76 1.11 -0.36
CA PRO A 584 -34.00 0.03 -1.31
C PRO A 584 -35.44 0.18 -1.85
N PRO A 585 -35.66 0.02 -3.17
CA PRO A 585 -37.01 0.07 -3.72
C PRO A 585 -37.88 -0.95 -2.97
N ALA A 586 -38.99 -0.48 -2.39
CA ALA A 586 -39.86 -1.29 -1.55
C ALA A 586 -40.24 -2.61 -2.27
N THR A 587 -39.77 -3.73 -1.73
CA THR A 587 -39.89 -5.08 -2.29
C THR A 587 -41.27 -5.71 -2.08
N ASN A 588 -42.35 -4.97 -2.31
CA ASN A 588 -43.72 -5.51 -2.26
C ASN A 588 -44.28 -5.75 -3.66
N THR A 589 -43.51 -6.44 -4.53
CA THR A 589 -44.08 -7.07 -5.73
C THR A 589 -43.66 -8.55 -5.77
N PRO A 590 -44.62 -9.48 -5.93
CA PRO A 590 -44.33 -10.90 -5.92
C PRO A 590 -43.48 -11.29 -7.14
N TYR A 591 -42.53 -12.19 -6.88
CA TYR A 591 -41.62 -12.85 -7.82
C TYR A 591 -42.19 -13.02 -9.24
N SER A 592 -41.67 -12.23 -10.18
CA SER A 592 -41.69 -12.56 -11.61
C SER A 592 -40.26 -12.96 -12.00
N SER A 593 -40.10 -14.21 -12.40
CA SER A 593 -38.83 -14.91 -12.69
C SER A 593 -38.11 -14.46 -13.97
N SER A 594 -38.34 -13.22 -14.43
CA SER A 594 -37.62 -12.66 -15.58
C SER A 594 -36.62 -11.61 -15.11
N LYS A 595 -35.33 -11.98 -15.08
CA LYS A 595 -34.21 -11.07 -14.82
C LYS A 595 -34.34 -9.82 -15.72
N PRO A 596 -34.59 -8.61 -15.17
CA PRO A 596 -34.52 -7.42 -15.97
C PRO A 596 -33.05 -7.04 -16.13
N LYS A 597 -32.55 -7.07 -17.37
CA LYS A 597 -31.32 -6.35 -17.76
C LYS A 597 -31.58 -4.85 -17.61
N LEU A 598 -31.45 -4.35 -16.39
CA LEU A 598 -31.47 -2.94 -16.07
C LEU A 598 -30.12 -2.34 -16.47
N LEU A 599 -30.11 -1.62 -17.60
CA LEU A 599 -29.15 -0.56 -17.92
C LEU A 599 -29.30 0.55 -16.88
N SER A 600 -28.84 0.31 -15.65
CA SER A 600 -28.57 1.40 -14.72
C SER A 600 -27.31 2.10 -15.22
N LEU A 601 -27.38 3.43 -15.40
CA LEU A 601 -26.16 4.24 -15.42
C LEU A 601 -25.46 3.96 -14.09
N HIS A 602 -24.53 3.01 -14.12
CA HIS A 602 -23.72 2.60 -13.00
C HIS A 602 -23.05 3.86 -12.42
N THR A 603 -23.52 4.35 -11.28
CA THR A 603 -22.57 4.82 -10.28
C THR A 603 -21.66 3.62 -10.05
N LYS A 604 -20.52 3.59 -10.75
CA LYS A 604 -19.58 2.47 -10.71
C LYS A 604 -18.99 2.43 -9.30
N VAL A 605 -19.73 1.84 -8.37
CA VAL A 605 -19.25 1.49 -7.04
C VAL A 605 -17.97 0.71 -7.29
N SER A 606 -16.85 1.24 -6.79
CA SER A 606 -15.54 0.65 -7.06
C SER A 606 -15.53 -0.80 -6.59
N PRO A 607 -14.74 -1.70 -7.22
CA PRO A 607 -14.57 -3.06 -6.74
C PRO A 607 -14.29 -3.15 -5.24
N HIS A 608 -13.46 -2.24 -4.73
CA HIS A 608 -13.15 -2.09 -3.31
C HIS A 608 -14.37 -1.75 -2.47
N SER A 609 -15.19 -0.78 -2.89
CA SER A 609 -16.41 -0.44 -2.16
C SER A 609 -17.43 -1.59 -2.18
N ARG A 610 -17.53 -2.34 -3.28
CA ARG A 610 -18.37 -3.56 -3.32
C ARG A 610 -17.89 -4.62 -2.35
N PHE A 611 -16.57 -4.89 -2.35
CA PHE A 611 -15.96 -5.82 -1.40
C PHE A 611 -16.20 -5.40 0.05
N CYS A 612 -15.95 -4.13 0.39
CA CYS A 612 -16.20 -3.60 1.73
C CYS A 612 -17.68 -3.69 2.13
N ASN A 613 -18.61 -3.45 1.21
CA ASN A 613 -20.04 -3.59 1.48
C ASN A 613 -20.47 -5.06 1.69
N GLY A 614 -19.69 -6.01 1.16
CA GLY A 614 -19.88 -7.45 1.36
C GLY A 614 -19.28 -7.99 2.66
N LEU A 615 -18.57 -7.18 3.44
CA LEU A 615 -18.08 -7.57 4.76
C LEU A 615 -19.24 -7.60 5.76
N ARG A 616 -19.39 -8.70 6.50
CA ARG A 616 -20.45 -8.92 7.50
C ARG A 616 -19.87 -9.56 8.75
N LEU A 617 -20.49 -9.33 9.90
CA LEU A 617 -20.21 -10.12 11.10
C LEU A 617 -21.31 -11.18 11.26
N ARG A 618 -20.93 -12.41 11.57
CA ARG A 618 -21.85 -13.46 12.03
C ARG A 618 -22.13 -13.26 13.54
N ASN A 619 -23.18 -13.88 14.06
CA ASN A 619 -23.65 -13.81 15.47
C ASN A 619 -22.59 -14.04 16.58
N ASN A 620 -21.35 -14.42 16.25
CA ASN A 620 -20.25 -14.65 17.19
C ASN A 620 -19.08 -13.67 16.96
N ASP A 621 -19.36 -12.47 16.43
CA ASP A 621 -18.37 -11.44 16.05
C ASP A 621 -17.31 -11.94 15.06
N ARG A 622 -17.68 -12.91 14.22
CA ARG A 622 -16.80 -13.48 13.20
C ARG A 622 -17.02 -12.79 11.88
N LEU A 623 -15.93 -12.29 11.31
CA LEU A 623 -15.96 -11.60 10.03
C LEU A 623 -16.14 -12.59 8.89
N LEU A 624 -17.23 -12.40 8.16
CA LEU A 624 -17.52 -13.02 6.88
C LEU A 624 -17.07 -12.07 5.78
N TYR A 625 -16.43 -12.62 4.76
CA TYR A 625 -16.13 -11.90 3.54
C TYR A 625 -16.56 -12.72 2.34
N THR A 626 -16.78 -12.04 1.22
CA THR A 626 -17.15 -12.65 -0.04
C THR A 626 -16.16 -12.21 -1.11
N ASN A 627 -15.58 -13.16 -1.84
CA ASN A 627 -14.75 -12.83 -3.00
C ASN A 627 -15.64 -12.29 -4.12
N SER A 628 -15.14 -11.30 -4.85
CA SER A 628 -15.82 -10.77 -6.04
C SER A 628 -15.05 -11.14 -7.30
N GLU A 629 -15.68 -10.97 -8.47
CA GLU A 629 -15.05 -11.15 -9.79
C GLU A 629 -13.75 -10.33 -9.95
N PHE A 630 -13.63 -9.22 -9.23
CA PHE A 630 -12.52 -8.26 -9.37
C PHE A 630 -11.51 -8.31 -8.21
N LEU A 631 -11.85 -8.96 -7.08
CA LEU A 631 -11.03 -8.97 -5.87
C LEU A 631 -11.04 -10.36 -5.24
N HIS A 632 -9.86 -10.97 -5.20
CA HIS A 632 -9.62 -12.26 -4.54
C HIS A 632 -8.72 -12.09 -3.34
N VAL A 633 -9.16 -12.52 -2.17
CA VAL A 633 -8.35 -12.45 -0.96
C VAL A 633 -7.25 -13.53 -0.98
N LYS A 634 -5.98 -13.12 -0.79
CA LYS A 634 -4.84 -14.04 -0.60
C LYS A 634 -4.57 -14.32 0.86
N SER A 635 -4.62 -13.28 1.69
CA SER A 635 -4.32 -13.36 3.10
C SER A 635 -5.19 -12.39 3.87
N ILE A 636 -5.50 -12.76 5.10
CA ILE A 636 -6.26 -11.95 6.04
C ILE A 636 -5.43 -11.83 7.31
N ILE A 637 -5.31 -10.61 7.82
CA ILE A 637 -4.65 -10.32 9.08
C ILE A 637 -5.66 -9.61 9.98
N GLN A 638 -6.16 -10.27 11.02
CA GLN A 638 -6.92 -9.64 12.09
C GLN A 638 -5.96 -9.11 13.14
N LYS A 639 -6.13 -7.85 13.52
CA LYS A 639 -5.36 -7.19 14.56
C LYS A 639 -6.27 -6.79 15.70
N THR A 640 -6.14 -7.45 16.83
CA THR A 640 -6.75 -7.02 18.10
C THR A 640 -5.75 -6.14 18.82
N LYS A 641 -6.16 -4.93 19.19
CA LYS A 641 -5.29 -3.97 19.89
C LYS A 641 -5.76 -3.74 21.32
N TRP A 642 -4.80 -3.56 22.22
CA TRP A 642 -4.99 -3.07 23.58
C TRP A 642 -4.12 -1.83 23.75
N LEU A 643 -4.72 -0.73 24.21
CA LEU A 643 -4.06 0.56 24.37
C LEU A 643 -4.01 0.91 25.86
N TYR A 644 -2.80 1.14 26.36
CA TYR A 644 -2.51 1.52 27.74
C TYR A 644 -1.88 2.90 27.73
N TYR A 645 -2.45 3.86 28.46
CA TYR A 645 -1.87 5.20 28.56
C TYR A 645 -0.96 5.30 29.78
N TRP A 646 0.33 5.50 29.51
CA TRP A 646 1.34 5.74 30.54
C TRP A 646 1.46 7.24 30.78
N SER A 647 0.61 7.76 31.66
CA SER A 647 0.46 9.19 31.94
C SER A 647 1.78 9.86 32.34
N GLU A 648 2.58 9.25 33.20
CA GLU A 648 3.86 9.77 33.69
C GLU A 648 4.88 10.05 32.58
N ARG A 649 4.83 9.29 31.50
CA ARG A 649 5.78 9.38 30.39
C ARG A 649 5.15 9.96 29.12
N ASN A 650 3.85 10.28 29.14
CA ASN A 650 3.07 10.73 28.00
C ASN A 650 3.16 9.81 26.77
N TYR A 651 3.21 8.49 27.01
CA TYR A 651 3.19 7.47 25.96
C TYR A 651 1.90 6.66 26.01
N MET A 652 1.49 6.17 24.86
CA MET A 652 0.48 5.14 24.71
C MET A 652 1.17 3.86 24.28
N ILE A 653 1.06 2.80 25.09
CA ILE A 653 1.56 1.47 24.76
C ILE A 653 0.45 0.70 24.06
N GLU A 654 0.73 0.22 22.85
CA GLU A 654 -0.14 -0.63 22.05
C GLU A 654 0.39 -2.06 22.07
N ILE A 655 -0.34 -2.97 22.69
CA ILE A 655 -0.17 -4.42 22.49
C ILE A 655 -1.11 -4.84 21.36
N CYS A 656 -0.59 -5.48 20.33
CA CYS A 656 -1.35 -5.91 19.17
C CYS A 656 -1.21 -7.41 18.98
N ARG A 657 -2.31 -8.16 19.06
CA ARG A 657 -2.39 -9.55 18.62
C ARG A 657 -2.76 -9.58 17.15
N GLU A 658 -1.86 -10.11 16.31
CA GLU A 658 -2.10 -10.36 14.90
C GLU A 658 -2.37 -11.84 14.66
N LYS A 659 -3.53 -12.15 14.11
CA LYS A 659 -3.91 -13.48 13.62
C LYS A 659 -3.89 -13.44 12.10
N THR A 660 -3.24 -14.41 11.47
CA THR A 660 -3.06 -14.47 10.01
C THR A 660 -3.70 -15.74 9.46
N TRP A 661 -4.44 -15.60 8.36
CA TRP A 661 -4.94 -16.69 7.53
C TRP A 661 -4.38 -16.50 6.12
N ASP A 662 -3.55 -17.44 5.65
CA ASP A 662 -2.86 -17.37 4.37
C ASP A 662 -2.78 -18.74 3.67
N LYS A 663 -2.69 -19.84 4.41
CA LYS A 663 -2.57 -21.21 3.87
C LYS A 663 -3.92 -21.89 3.71
N LYS A 664 -4.82 -21.69 4.68
CA LYS A 664 -6.15 -22.35 4.70
C LYS A 664 -7.20 -21.65 3.85
N LEU A 665 -6.88 -20.47 3.30
CA LEU A 665 -7.81 -19.76 2.44
C LEU A 665 -7.97 -20.50 1.11
N PRO A 666 -9.21 -20.83 0.72
CA PRO A 666 -9.45 -21.63 -0.47
C PRO A 666 -8.96 -20.91 -1.72
N GLN A 667 -8.02 -21.55 -2.42
CA GLN A 667 -7.43 -21.01 -3.64
C GLN A 667 -8.41 -21.04 -4.84
N LYS A 668 -9.51 -21.81 -4.75
CA LYS A 668 -10.50 -21.93 -5.83
C LYS A 668 -11.47 -20.75 -5.83
N MET A 669 -11.67 -20.17 -7.02
CA MET A 669 -12.44 -18.96 -7.32
C MET A 669 -13.96 -19.13 -7.16
N GLY A 670 -14.43 -19.48 -5.96
CA GLY A 670 -15.85 -19.31 -5.64
C GLY A 670 -16.17 -17.82 -5.56
N ILE A 671 -16.60 -17.22 -6.68
CA ILE A 671 -17.21 -15.90 -6.68
C ILE A 671 -18.52 -16.02 -5.89
N ASP A 672 -18.81 -15.05 -5.04
CA ASP A 672 -20.01 -15.01 -4.19
C ASP A 672 -20.12 -16.13 -3.14
N LEU A 673 -19.04 -16.87 -2.87
CA LEU A 673 -18.98 -17.78 -1.73
C LEU A 673 -18.63 -16.98 -0.46
N GLU A 674 -19.46 -17.10 0.57
CA GLU A 674 -19.17 -16.54 1.89
C GLU A 674 -18.09 -17.38 2.58
N PHE A 675 -17.01 -16.74 3.02
CA PHE A 675 -15.93 -17.36 3.76
C PHE A 675 -16.00 -16.95 5.23
N ASP A 676 -16.08 -17.96 6.11
CA ASP A 676 -16.10 -17.77 7.56
C ASP A 676 -14.70 -17.88 8.14
N LEU A 677 -14.23 -16.82 8.80
CA LEU A 677 -12.98 -16.79 9.57
C LEU A 677 -13.07 -17.56 10.90
N ALA A 678 -14.09 -18.40 11.07
CA ALA A 678 -14.23 -19.38 12.14
C ALA A 678 -13.05 -20.36 12.28
N GLN A 679 -12.32 -20.59 11.20
CA GLN A 679 -11.17 -21.50 11.22
C GLN A 679 -10.02 -20.92 12.04
N GLU A 680 -9.25 -21.78 12.70
CA GLU A 680 -8.07 -21.36 13.43
C GLU A 680 -7.05 -20.67 12.51
N PRO A 681 -6.49 -19.52 12.93
CA PRO A 681 -5.49 -18.82 12.14
C PRO A 681 -4.26 -19.71 11.89
N ASP A 682 -3.62 -19.51 10.76
CA ASP A 682 -2.38 -20.20 10.38
C ASP A 682 -1.21 -19.75 11.24
N ASN A 683 -1.22 -18.48 11.67
CA ASN A 683 -0.21 -17.92 12.55
C ASN A 683 -0.83 -16.90 13.52
N GLN A 684 -0.31 -16.86 14.74
CA GLN A 684 -0.67 -15.88 15.75
C GLN A 684 0.59 -15.30 16.38
N ILE A 685 0.67 -13.97 16.38
CA ILE A 685 1.79 -13.22 16.95
C ILE A 685 1.27 -12.05 17.76
N TYR A 686 1.97 -11.70 18.82
CA TYR A 686 1.73 -10.52 19.63
C TYR A 686 2.87 -9.55 19.40
N LYS A 687 2.56 -8.27 19.20
CA LYS A 687 3.50 -7.19 18.95
C LYS A 687 3.29 -6.10 19.99
N ILE A 688 4.38 -5.52 20.48
CA ILE A 688 4.33 -4.36 21.36
C ILE A 688 4.85 -3.14 20.58
N SER A 689 4.14 -2.03 20.68
CA SER A 689 4.56 -0.75 20.10
C SER A 689 4.19 0.38 21.04
N THR A 690 4.79 1.54 20.87
CA THR A 690 4.41 2.74 21.62
C THR A 690 4.13 3.88 20.66
N GLN A 691 3.29 4.80 21.09
CA GLN A 691 2.95 6.00 20.37
C GLN A 691 3.09 7.14 21.36
N ALA A 692 3.95 8.12 21.06
CA ALA A 692 3.91 9.36 21.79
C ALA A 692 2.51 9.96 21.57
N LYS A 693 1.83 10.35 22.64
CA LYS A 693 0.59 11.11 22.49
C LYS A 693 1.00 12.49 22.00
N CYS A 694 0.92 12.70 20.68
CA CYS A 694 0.95 14.05 20.13
C CYS A 694 -0.28 14.77 20.67
N THR A 695 -0.10 15.48 21.78
CA THR A 695 -0.98 16.59 22.08
C THR A 695 -0.91 17.53 20.87
N TYR A 696 -2.06 18.07 20.49
CA TYR A 696 -2.26 18.88 19.30
C TYR A 696 -1.43 20.20 19.15
N PRO A 697 -0.60 20.70 20.10
CA PRO A 697 0.08 22.00 19.88
C PRO A 697 1.03 22.08 18.67
N LEU A 698 1.67 20.98 18.26
CA LEU A 698 2.66 21.00 17.17
C LEU A 698 2.05 21.16 15.78
N LEU A 699 0.84 20.64 15.54
CA LEU A 699 0.16 20.76 14.24
C LEU A 699 -0.34 22.19 13.98
N ASN A 700 -0.73 22.93 15.02
CA ASN A 700 -1.17 24.32 14.88
C ASN A 700 -0.03 25.26 14.45
N ARG A 701 1.23 24.95 14.78
CA ARG A 701 2.39 25.75 14.32
C ARG A 701 2.72 25.52 12.85
N LEU A 702 2.42 24.35 12.29
CA LEU A 702 2.65 24.03 10.87
C LEU A 702 1.52 24.49 9.95
N THR A 703 0.33 24.76 10.49
CA THR A 703 -0.80 25.32 9.73
C THR A 703 -0.91 26.85 9.83
N SER A 704 -0.06 27.49 10.64
CA SER A 704 -0.02 28.94 10.81
C SER A 704 1.19 29.62 10.13
N SER A 705 1.92 28.91 9.27
CA SER A 705 2.99 29.45 8.43
C SER A 705 2.58 29.47 6.96
#